data_AF-A0AAW1SRK9-F1
#
_entry.id   AF-A0AAW1SRK9-F1
#
_cell.length_a   1.000
_cell.length_b   1.000
_cell.length_c   1.000
_cell.angle_alpha   90.00
_cell.angle_beta   90.00
_cell.angle_gamma   90.00
#
_symmetry.space_group_name_H-M   'P 1'
#
loop_
_entity.id
_entity.type
_entity.pdbx_description
1 polymer ?
#
loop_
_entity_poly.entity_id
_entity_poly.type
_entity_poly.pdbx_seq_one_letter_code
_entity_poly.pdbx_strand_id
1 'polypeptide(L)'
;MLLAFLDPEQRPDAGLLMMMSLLDNGLIAVEAEASSPLAGADASQQLSSADAMYWRSICCWLQTRSHEKGQAAASGSGASARLDQAAAAQSLEVLDTILPDTADALVATVRLHVDAGPACYFAACQLLHIAATCLDLTDATGCQAAAALVKDLLQMANVGQHQDLLLAATQLGRALMEVFLLPGLQQKASADRCRAVRCMGLLGLIDGRDCMDLVAEISLTRAALVADPSPEVQQTCAWSLCDLALLRGVKNVDAGHFCLLDLEEASTLDEDGNQPAWTIGRSLHLIDLFLACLDGTACQPFGSLDESARMALVGTAIVEGLAKLLMHNNSRSHAPHSGVEEADIIKVLRWLLVANFHASTADLGRMRQCLCVFFPAFAGFSAANRLLLARSIMPAARLATRAAEKPRQSEAPLIFKFGLELLQVSSSSGEFEDAAASQQVWLELAECCLAEARSRPVTSQSKPYILSILKMLQQMPLEECPSCSIKLLKSLAESLHAGTKDKVIAKETADAVRFLEAIDDAPDEVLTEDQLAALMRRVEQYGRDADEQLEGVLDPSEQSSPTRSRVSKRGRAVSSAMRSTAKTGRRRPAASQTPLAENSGESDTDQGSRKPVAAASRRQLPARSARTTKKLKEASSSETSSPSESSDGEACSKATGGLPAADDAKENCPLPRPEKAAATGPRRQLRLSSETLSSQEGLSSTSASSIANRLHAMGLDAAPSQTLTTLADLVVVFGTDAHDEHVSLAHATRAWRKGIRAVIVSNQQPAPEVKEVGARNAELYLDYPDRPNSATFHSQYPGDVRLALAPFLAAKHLDPKTYKWLLIGDDDTFWFLEGVLKLVNGLDHTMPYMITDEKYWHNWQRPLVPRFNEDGAPRCLPCNFDRNVIRVDPQSLFTPPIGCPCTPKLLCESDKRGILDPGCNFPGNMSASQSDIIYSVDGGSGVLLSVGLMQALDLDQVEACITNTSGSASDHIFTACMWQLGYAITVPSIGTMPSNKHSDRIFNPGERDAIYHGGNARFDIMTRLLWAVEGNPACTEHCEQRLLKIVSCHLKSRGLRHLRSAAGVVRALSELYDSFLISKGQMIHHAVTSGLQGSEASSLPCSALQASNASTVIGI
;
A
#
# COMPACT_ATOMS: atom_id res chain seq x y z
N MET A 1 21.65 -21.02 -41.07
CA MET A 1 21.74 -22.50 -40.93
C MET A 1 21.50 -23.00 -39.49
N LEU A 2 22.35 -22.68 -38.49
CA LEU A 2 22.20 -23.24 -37.13
C LEU A 2 20.81 -23.00 -36.50
N LEU A 3 20.26 -21.79 -36.64
CA LEU A 3 18.88 -21.48 -36.21
C LEU A 3 17.84 -22.40 -36.86
N ALA A 4 17.92 -22.64 -38.17
CA ALA A 4 16.99 -23.54 -38.87
C ALA A 4 17.07 -25.00 -38.39
N PHE A 5 18.21 -25.45 -37.84
CA PHE A 5 18.34 -26.78 -37.23
C PHE A 5 17.68 -26.88 -35.84
N LEU A 6 17.55 -25.74 -35.13
CA LEU A 6 16.88 -25.71 -33.82
C LEU A 6 15.34 -25.70 -33.92
N ASP A 7 14.79 -25.44 -35.11
CA ASP A 7 13.39 -25.06 -35.36
C ASP A 7 13.01 -23.80 -34.54
N PRO A 8 13.23 -22.59 -35.11
CA PRO A 8 13.03 -21.34 -34.37
C PRO A 8 11.55 -21.06 -34.10
N GLU A 9 10.64 -21.64 -34.87
CA GLU A 9 9.20 -21.49 -34.70
C GLU A 9 8.70 -22.32 -33.50
N GLN A 10 9.22 -23.54 -33.34
CA GLN A 10 8.91 -24.39 -32.17
C GLN A 10 9.76 -24.05 -30.93
N ARG A 11 10.93 -23.42 -31.08
CA ARG A 11 11.90 -23.19 -29.98
C ARG A 11 12.56 -21.80 -30.01
N PRO A 12 11.78 -20.70 -30.04
CA PRO A 12 12.33 -19.34 -30.11
C PRO A 12 13.26 -19.00 -28.94
N ASP A 13 12.95 -19.41 -27.71
CA ASP A 13 13.78 -19.09 -26.55
C ASP A 13 15.17 -19.74 -26.62
N ALA A 14 15.24 -20.98 -27.13
CA ALA A 14 16.50 -21.71 -27.28
C ALA A 14 17.35 -21.15 -28.45
N GLY A 15 16.70 -20.78 -29.56
CA GLY A 15 17.39 -20.11 -30.68
C GLY A 15 17.94 -18.73 -30.28
N LEU A 16 17.18 -17.96 -29.49
CA LEU A 16 17.58 -16.63 -29.03
C LEU A 16 18.73 -16.72 -28.03
N LEU A 17 18.64 -17.62 -27.04
CA LEU A 17 19.71 -17.86 -26.07
C LEU A 17 21.01 -18.33 -26.76
N MET A 18 20.91 -19.18 -27.79
CA MET A 18 22.06 -19.55 -28.62
C MET A 18 22.66 -18.32 -29.32
N MET A 19 21.84 -17.50 -29.97
CA MET A 19 22.30 -16.32 -30.71
C MET A 19 22.98 -15.28 -29.81
N MET A 20 22.38 -14.96 -28.65
CA MET A 20 23.01 -14.08 -27.65
C MET A 20 24.37 -14.64 -27.22
N SER A 21 24.42 -15.93 -26.87
CA SER A 21 25.67 -16.60 -26.46
C SER A 21 26.76 -16.57 -27.54
N LEU A 22 26.40 -16.68 -28.84
CA LEU A 22 27.35 -16.60 -29.94
C LEU A 22 27.86 -15.17 -30.17
N LEU A 23 26.99 -14.16 -30.02
CA LEU A 23 27.35 -12.74 -30.14
C LEU A 23 28.23 -12.27 -28.99
N ASP A 24 27.88 -12.62 -27.74
CA ASP A 24 28.64 -12.28 -26.53
C ASP A 24 30.06 -12.87 -26.51
N ASN A 25 30.23 -14.06 -27.11
CA ASN A 25 31.53 -14.70 -27.26
C ASN A 25 32.30 -14.27 -28.53
N GLY A 26 31.77 -13.32 -29.31
CA GLY A 26 32.42 -12.83 -30.54
C GLY A 26 32.54 -13.87 -31.65
N LEU A 27 31.68 -14.89 -31.65
CA LEU A 27 31.70 -16.00 -32.63
C LEU A 27 30.93 -15.67 -33.92
N ILE A 28 30.30 -14.49 -33.98
CA ILE A 28 29.64 -13.92 -35.16
C ILE A 28 30.28 -12.56 -35.43
N ALA A 29 30.83 -12.38 -36.64
CA ALA A 29 31.51 -11.15 -37.04
C ALA A 29 30.53 -10.14 -37.62
N VAL A 30 29.77 -9.46 -36.75
CA VAL A 30 28.67 -8.55 -37.14
C VAL A 30 29.11 -7.46 -38.13
N GLU A 31 30.33 -6.95 -37.99
CA GLU A 31 30.91 -5.91 -38.86
C GLU A 31 31.17 -6.37 -40.31
N ALA A 32 31.05 -7.67 -40.60
CA ALA A 32 31.20 -8.23 -41.95
C ALA A 32 29.87 -8.41 -42.70
N GLU A 33 28.72 -8.19 -42.06
CA GLU A 33 27.36 -8.36 -42.59
C GLU A 33 26.93 -7.17 -43.48
N ALA A 34 27.78 -6.77 -44.43
CA ALA A 34 27.65 -5.55 -45.24
C ALA A 34 26.49 -5.54 -46.28
N SER A 35 25.49 -6.39 -46.11
CA SER A 35 24.29 -6.47 -46.96
C SER A 35 23.10 -7.05 -46.18
N SER A 36 22.59 -6.29 -45.21
CA SER A 36 21.32 -6.61 -44.55
C SER A 36 20.16 -6.62 -45.56
N PRO A 37 19.29 -7.63 -45.59
CA PRO A 37 18.10 -7.65 -46.44
C PRO A 37 17.03 -6.65 -45.97
N LEU A 38 17.23 -5.97 -44.83
CA LEU A 38 16.41 -4.86 -44.38
C LEU A 38 16.90 -3.52 -44.98
N ALA A 39 18.21 -3.38 -45.20
CA ALA A 39 18.86 -2.16 -45.68
C ALA A 39 18.99 -2.12 -47.21
N GLY A 40 17.86 -1.98 -47.93
CA GLY A 40 17.87 -1.70 -49.36
C GLY A 40 16.63 -2.12 -50.15
N ALA A 41 16.74 -2.11 -51.48
CA ALA A 41 15.64 -2.43 -52.40
C ALA A 41 15.15 -3.90 -52.31
N ASP A 42 15.98 -4.80 -51.78
CA ASP A 42 15.63 -6.21 -51.53
C ASP A 42 14.78 -6.41 -50.26
N ALA A 43 14.45 -5.36 -49.51
CA ALA A 43 13.49 -5.38 -48.38
C ALA A 43 12.05 -5.76 -48.76
N SER A 44 11.83 -6.06 -50.05
CA SER A 44 10.62 -6.68 -50.61
C SER A 44 10.64 -8.22 -50.57
N GLN A 45 11.75 -8.86 -50.18
CA GLN A 45 11.86 -10.31 -50.07
C GLN A 45 11.33 -10.84 -48.73
N GLN A 46 10.64 -11.98 -48.76
CA GLN A 46 10.22 -12.71 -47.57
C GLN A 46 11.43 -13.43 -46.92
N LEU A 47 11.66 -13.14 -45.64
CA LEU A 47 12.67 -13.80 -44.80
C LEU A 47 12.15 -15.15 -44.30
N SER A 48 13.03 -16.14 -44.18
CA SER A 48 12.68 -17.35 -43.42
C SER A 48 12.58 -17.03 -41.91
N SER A 49 11.92 -17.89 -41.15
CA SER A 49 11.86 -17.79 -39.69
C SER A 49 13.25 -17.80 -39.03
N ALA A 50 14.21 -18.52 -39.61
CA ALA A 50 15.60 -18.50 -39.15
C ALA A 50 16.31 -17.16 -39.45
N ASP A 51 16.05 -16.55 -40.60
CA ASP A 51 16.73 -15.30 -41.00
C ASP A 51 16.13 -14.09 -40.28
N ALA A 52 14.80 -14.02 -40.16
CA ALA A 52 14.11 -12.98 -39.39
C ALA A 52 14.53 -12.99 -37.91
N MET A 53 14.78 -14.18 -37.35
CA MET A 53 15.30 -14.36 -36.00
C MET A 53 16.80 -14.03 -35.87
N TYR A 54 17.60 -14.29 -36.91
CA TYR A 54 19.00 -13.88 -36.98
C TYR A 54 19.13 -12.36 -36.87
N TRP A 55 18.40 -11.63 -37.73
CA TRP A 55 18.40 -10.17 -37.75
C TRP A 55 17.84 -9.57 -36.45
N ARG A 56 16.74 -10.12 -35.90
CA ARG A 56 16.25 -9.70 -34.58
C ARG A 56 17.32 -9.84 -33.50
N SER A 57 18.05 -10.96 -33.50
CA SER A 57 19.09 -11.21 -32.50
C SER A 57 20.22 -10.19 -32.62
N ILE A 58 20.70 -9.92 -33.83
CA ILE A 58 21.77 -8.94 -34.07
C ILE A 58 21.33 -7.52 -33.68
N CYS A 59 20.16 -7.07 -34.16
CA CYS A 59 19.69 -5.71 -33.89
C CYS A 59 19.45 -5.47 -32.39
N CYS A 60 18.72 -6.37 -31.70
CA CYS A 60 18.50 -6.28 -30.26
C CYS A 60 19.81 -6.33 -29.46
N TRP A 61 20.81 -7.11 -29.90
CA TRP A 61 22.11 -7.19 -29.21
C TRP A 61 22.93 -5.90 -29.38
N LEU A 62 23.01 -5.35 -30.59
CA LEU A 62 23.68 -4.06 -30.86
C LEU A 62 23.06 -2.93 -30.03
N GLN A 63 21.73 -2.90 -29.95
CA GLN A 63 20.98 -1.88 -29.20
C GLN A 63 21.13 -2.04 -27.67
N THR A 64 21.11 -3.27 -27.15
CA THR A 64 21.41 -3.50 -25.72
C THR A 64 22.84 -3.09 -25.39
N ARG A 65 23.80 -3.49 -26.23
CA ARG A 65 25.22 -3.17 -26.09
C ARG A 65 25.50 -1.67 -26.16
N SER A 66 24.87 -0.94 -27.09
CA SER A 66 25.02 0.51 -27.18
C SER A 66 24.49 1.20 -25.92
N HIS A 67 23.35 0.74 -25.39
CA HIS A 67 22.76 1.27 -24.16
C HIS A 67 23.62 0.99 -22.92
N GLU A 68 24.05 -0.26 -22.71
CA GLU A 68 24.95 -0.64 -21.62
C GLU A 68 26.27 0.14 -21.66
N LYS A 69 26.87 0.29 -22.85
CA LYS A 69 28.10 1.05 -23.02
C LYS A 69 27.92 2.55 -22.88
N GLY A 70 26.76 3.09 -23.27
CA GLY A 70 26.36 4.47 -22.97
C GLY A 70 26.23 4.72 -21.47
N GLN A 71 25.58 3.82 -20.72
CA GLN A 71 25.47 3.91 -19.26
C GLN A 71 26.84 3.77 -18.56
N ALA A 72 27.68 2.84 -19.01
CA ALA A 72 29.05 2.67 -18.50
C ALA A 72 29.92 3.91 -18.78
N ALA A 73 29.77 4.55 -19.94
CA ALA A 73 30.44 5.81 -20.26
C ALA A 73 29.96 6.98 -19.40
N ALA A 74 28.65 7.07 -19.14
CA ALA A 74 28.05 8.14 -18.35
C ALA A 74 28.34 8.03 -16.83
N SER A 75 28.55 6.81 -16.32
CA SER A 75 28.89 6.54 -14.91
C SER A 75 30.40 6.41 -14.65
N GLY A 76 31.19 6.12 -15.70
CA GLY A 76 32.65 6.04 -15.64
C GLY A 76 33.34 7.41 -15.71
N SER A 77 34.68 7.39 -15.71
CA SER A 77 35.48 8.60 -15.94
C SER A 77 36.80 8.29 -16.65
N GLY A 78 37.49 9.35 -17.11
CA GLY A 78 38.82 9.24 -17.71
C GLY A 78 38.83 8.46 -19.03
N ALA A 79 39.80 7.55 -19.18
CA ALA A 79 40.00 6.80 -20.42
C ALA A 79 38.95 5.70 -20.66
N SER A 80 38.45 5.03 -19.61
CA SER A 80 37.44 3.97 -19.78
C SER A 80 36.16 4.54 -20.38
N ALA A 81 35.64 5.64 -19.80
CA ALA A 81 34.43 6.28 -20.29
C ALA A 81 34.49 6.64 -21.78
N ARG A 82 35.66 7.02 -22.30
CA ARG A 82 35.86 7.29 -23.75
C ARG A 82 35.88 6.03 -24.60
N LEU A 83 36.44 4.93 -24.09
CA LEU A 83 36.43 3.63 -24.77
C LEU A 83 35.03 3.03 -24.80
N ASP A 84 34.31 3.12 -23.68
CA ASP A 84 32.91 2.68 -23.57
C ASP A 84 32.00 3.57 -24.45
N GLN A 85 32.20 4.89 -24.49
CA GLN A 85 31.49 5.79 -25.41
C GLN A 85 31.75 5.47 -26.89
N ALA A 86 33.01 5.18 -27.25
CA ALA A 86 33.36 4.79 -28.62
C ALA A 86 32.71 3.44 -29.00
N ALA A 87 32.72 2.46 -28.09
CA ALA A 87 32.06 1.18 -28.31
C ALA A 87 30.53 1.30 -28.42
N ALA A 88 29.91 2.23 -27.68
CA ALA A 88 28.49 2.55 -27.84
C ALA A 88 28.19 3.16 -29.22
N ALA A 89 28.96 4.15 -29.65
CA ALA A 89 28.82 4.78 -30.96
C ALA A 89 29.02 3.78 -32.12
N GLN A 90 30.07 2.95 -32.05
CA GLN A 90 30.33 1.88 -33.03
C GLN A 90 29.18 0.86 -33.10
N SER A 91 28.54 0.55 -31.97
CA SER A 91 27.39 -0.37 -31.93
C SER A 91 26.14 0.24 -32.58
N LEU A 92 25.95 1.56 -32.49
CA LEU A 92 24.89 2.29 -33.19
C LEU A 92 25.20 2.45 -34.69
N GLU A 93 26.42 2.83 -35.06
CA GLU A 93 26.84 2.97 -36.47
C GLU A 93 26.64 1.66 -37.25
N VAL A 94 26.95 0.51 -36.65
CA VAL A 94 26.68 -0.81 -37.26
C VAL A 94 25.17 -1.10 -37.30
N LEU A 95 24.39 -0.72 -36.28
CA LEU A 95 22.93 -0.90 -36.27
C LEU A 95 22.24 -0.07 -37.37
N ASP A 96 22.65 1.18 -37.55
CA ASP A 96 22.15 2.09 -38.59
C ASP A 96 22.44 1.55 -40.00
N THR A 97 23.54 0.82 -40.22
CA THR A 97 23.81 0.14 -41.51
C THR A 97 23.01 -1.15 -41.74
N ILE A 98 22.38 -1.70 -40.70
CA ILE A 98 21.59 -2.95 -40.76
C ILE A 98 20.08 -2.67 -40.88
N LEU A 99 19.60 -1.59 -40.28
CA LEU A 99 18.19 -1.17 -40.34
C LEU A 99 17.86 -0.44 -41.67
N PRO A 100 16.57 -0.32 -42.04
CA PRO A 100 16.17 0.49 -43.19
C PRO A 100 16.26 2.00 -42.88
N ASP A 101 16.53 2.82 -43.90
CA ASP A 101 16.65 4.29 -43.81
C ASP A 101 15.44 5.01 -43.18
N THR A 102 14.27 4.35 -43.12
CA THR A 102 13.02 4.90 -42.54
C THR A 102 12.19 3.83 -41.84
N ALA A 103 11.46 4.22 -40.80
CA ALA A 103 10.49 3.34 -40.13
C ALA A 103 9.40 2.84 -41.09
N ASP A 104 8.95 3.68 -42.04
CA ASP A 104 8.01 3.35 -43.12
C ASP A 104 8.47 2.14 -43.95
N ALA A 105 9.76 2.01 -44.24
CA ALA A 105 10.31 0.88 -44.97
C ALA A 105 10.22 -0.42 -44.16
N LEU A 106 10.59 -0.41 -42.87
CA LEU A 106 10.42 -1.60 -42.02
C LEU A 106 8.95 -1.97 -41.84
N VAL A 107 8.06 -0.98 -41.71
CA VAL A 107 6.60 -1.15 -41.68
C VAL A 107 6.10 -1.81 -42.97
N ALA A 108 6.59 -1.41 -44.14
CA ALA A 108 6.25 -2.03 -45.42
C ALA A 108 6.73 -3.50 -45.49
N THR A 109 7.95 -3.80 -45.03
CA THR A 109 8.44 -5.19 -44.95
C THR A 109 7.60 -6.03 -43.99
N VAL A 110 7.15 -5.50 -42.84
CA VAL A 110 6.21 -6.22 -41.95
C VAL A 110 4.88 -6.52 -42.64
N ARG A 111 4.27 -5.54 -43.34
CA ARG A 111 3.03 -5.75 -44.10
C ARG A 111 3.17 -6.91 -45.10
N LEU A 112 4.26 -6.91 -45.87
CA LEU A 112 4.57 -7.95 -46.85
C LEU A 112 4.69 -9.36 -46.26
N HIS A 113 5.11 -9.49 -44.99
CA HIS A 113 5.14 -10.78 -44.27
C HIS A 113 3.79 -11.16 -43.65
N VAL A 114 2.89 -10.21 -43.38
CA VAL A 114 1.53 -10.51 -42.90
C VAL A 114 0.60 -10.86 -44.07
N ASP A 115 0.67 -10.10 -45.17
CA ASP A 115 -0.09 -10.35 -46.40
C ASP A 115 0.28 -11.71 -47.05
N ALA A 116 1.46 -12.24 -46.75
CA ALA A 116 1.91 -13.59 -47.10
C ALA A 116 1.19 -14.72 -46.34
N GLY A 117 0.47 -14.38 -45.26
CA GLY A 117 -0.32 -15.32 -44.47
C GLY A 117 0.48 -16.11 -43.41
N PRO A 118 -0.16 -17.10 -42.76
CA PRO A 118 0.30 -17.68 -41.50
C PRO A 118 1.72 -18.24 -41.46
N ALA A 119 2.23 -18.75 -42.59
CA ALA A 119 3.60 -19.27 -42.69
C ALA A 119 4.69 -18.20 -42.49
N CYS A 120 4.36 -16.92 -42.69
CA CYS A 120 5.28 -15.80 -42.49
C CYS A 120 5.04 -15.04 -41.16
N TYR A 121 4.00 -15.39 -40.38
CA TYR A 121 3.67 -14.68 -39.15
C TYR A 121 4.80 -14.71 -38.11
N PHE A 122 5.56 -15.81 -38.01
CA PHE A 122 6.73 -15.85 -37.12
C PHE A 122 7.78 -14.79 -37.49
N ALA A 123 8.07 -14.64 -38.79
CA ALA A 123 9.00 -13.65 -39.31
C ALA A 123 8.46 -12.22 -39.13
N ALA A 124 7.18 -11.99 -39.40
CA ALA A 124 6.50 -10.72 -39.11
C ALA A 124 6.62 -10.33 -37.63
N CYS A 125 6.45 -11.27 -36.69
CA CYS A 125 6.66 -11.03 -35.27
C CYS A 125 8.13 -10.70 -34.93
N GLN A 126 9.12 -11.30 -35.58
CA GLN A 126 10.53 -10.93 -35.34
C GLN A 126 10.83 -9.51 -35.84
N LEU A 127 10.29 -9.13 -37.01
CA LEU A 127 10.43 -7.80 -37.58
C LEU A 127 9.71 -6.73 -36.73
N LEU A 128 8.51 -7.03 -36.20
CA LEU A 128 7.82 -6.18 -35.24
C LEU A 128 8.63 -5.97 -33.95
N HIS A 129 9.35 -6.99 -33.47
CA HIS A 129 10.26 -6.82 -32.33
C HIS A 129 11.46 -5.91 -32.66
N ILE A 130 12.02 -5.96 -33.87
CA ILE A 130 13.05 -4.99 -34.31
C ILE A 130 12.47 -3.58 -34.31
N ALA A 131 11.31 -3.38 -34.95
CA ALA A 131 10.63 -2.09 -35.01
C ALA A 131 10.32 -1.49 -33.63
N ALA A 132 9.96 -2.33 -32.66
CA ALA A 132 9.61 -1.90 -31.30
C ALA A 132 10.81 -1.71 -30.35
N THR A 133 12.04 -2.04 -30.75
CA THR A 133 13.24 -1.96 -29.87
C THR A 133 14.42 -1.22 -30.47
N CYS A 134 14.58 -1.24 -31.79
CA CYS A 134 15.77 -0.77 -32.48
C CYS A 134 15.54 0.47 -33.36
N LEU A 135 14.28 0.82 -33.68
CA LEU A 135 13.96 2.09 -34.35
C LEU A 135 13.66 3.19 -33.34
N ASP A 136 14.12 4.40 -33.64
CA ASP A 136 13.60 5.62 -33.03
C ASP A 136 12.25 5.97 -33.69
N LEU A 137 11.20 6.10 -32.87
CA LEU A 137 9.84 6.48 -33.30
C LEU A 137 9.42 7.84 -32.71
N THR A 138 10.38 8.68 -32.31
CA THR A 138 10.11 10.07 -31.88
C THR A 138 9.74 10.99 -33.04
N ASP A 139 9.97 10.58 -34.28
CA ASP A 139 9.53 11.30 -35.47
C ASP A 139 8.02 11.09 -35.74
N ALA A 140 7.33 12.14 -36.19
CA ALA A 140 5.89 12.08 -36.40
C ALA A 140 5.46 11.19 -37.57
N THR A 141 6.33 10.94 -38.56
CA THR A 141 6.03 10.13 -39.74
C THR A 141 6.17 8.64 -39.43
N GLY A 142 7.29 8.21 -38.85
CA GLY A 142 7.49 6.83 -38.41
C GLY A 142 6.48 6.40 -37.35
N CYS A 143 6.17 7.27 -36.39
CA CYS A 143 5.08 7.03 -35.43
C CYS A 143 3.72 6.86 -36.13
N GLN A 144 3.40 7.68 -37.15
CA GLN A 144 2.14 7.58 -37.89
C GLN A 144 2.06 6.30 -38.74
N ALA A 145 3.15 5.90 -39.39
CA ALA A 145 3.22 4.66 -40.19
C ALA A 145 3.11 3.40 -39.30
N ALA A 146 3.79 3.38 -38.15
CA ALA A 146 3.66 2.31 -37.16
C ALA A 146 2.24 2.22 -36.58
N ALA A 147 1.61 3.35 -36.25
CA ALA A 147 0.22 3.38 -35.78
C ALA A 147 -0.77 2.88 -36.86
N ALA A 148 -0.57 3.26 -38.13
CA ALA A 148 -1.36 2.76 -39.25
C ALA A 148 -1.19 1.25 -39.46
N LEU A 149 0.03 0.72 -39.32
CA LEU A 149 0.28 -0.72 -39.34
C LEU A 149 -0.47 -1.45 -38.23
N VAL A 150 -0.29 -1.04 -36.97
CA VAL A 150 -0.96 -1.68 -35.82
C VAL A 150 -2.48 -1.65 -35.99
N LYS A 151 -3.03 -0.52 -36.46
CA LYS A 151 -4.46 -0.40 -36.77
C LYS A 151 -4.92 -1.41 -37.81
N ASP A 152 -4.22 -1.53 -38.93
CA ASP A 152 -4.59 -2.44 -40.01
C ASP A 152 -4.49 -3.91 -39.56
N LEU A 153 -3.47 -4.27 -38.79
CA LEU A 153 -3.33 -5.62 -38.21
C LEU A 153 -4.48 -5.98 -37.26
N LEU A 154 -4.91 -5.02 -36.42
CA LEU A 154 -6.07 -5.20 -35.54
C LEU A 154 -7.38 -5.35 -36.33
N GLN A 155 -7.50 -4.71 -37.49
CA GLN A 155 -8.65 -4.85 -38.39
C GLN A 155 -8.64 -6.18 -39.17
N MET A 156 -7.48 -6.63 -39.65
CA MET A 156 -7.29 -7.92 -40.32
C MET A 156 -7.68 -9.11 -39.44
N ALA A 157 -7.55 -8.99 -38.11
CA ALA A 157 -8.01 -9.99 -37.14
C ALA A 157 -9.55 -10.13 -37.05
N ASN A 158 -10.30 -9.44 -37.93
CA ASN A 158 -11.77 -9.43 -38.00
C ASN A 158 -12.44 -8.89 -36.71
N VAL A 159 -11.76 -7.95 -36.03
CA VAL A 159 -12.31 -7.17 -34.91
C VAL A 159 -13.28 -6.11 -35.46
N GLY A 160 -14.46 -6.58 -35.87
CA GLY A 160 -15.48 -5.74 -36.49
C GLY A 160 -16.00 -4.63 -35.56
N GLN A 161 -16.31 -3.48 -36.16
CA GLN A 161 -17.17 -2.42 -35.57
C GLN A 161 -16.73 -1.74 -34.26
N HIS A 162 -15.49 -1.92 -33.80
CA HIS A 162 -15.02 -1.36 -32.50
C HIS A 162 -13.92 -0.29 -32.62
N GLN A 163 -13.85 0.43 -33.74
CA GLN A 163 -12.86 1.50 -33.94
C GLN A 163 -13.08 2.71 -33.01
N ASP A 164 -14.33 3.08 -32.72
CA ASP A 164 -14.66 4.15 -31.76
C ASP A 164 -14.38 3.71 -30.31
N LEU A 165 -14.52 2.41 -30.05
CA LEU A 165 -14.27 1.76 -28.76
C LEU A 165 -12.78 1.74 -28.40
N LEU A 166 -11.89 1.65 -29.40
CA LEU A 166 -10.44 1.72 -29.19
C LEU A 166 -9.95 3.14 -28.88
N LEU A 167 -10.67 4.18 -29.33
CA LEU A 167 -10.37 5.58 -28.98
C LEU A 167 -10.93 5.95 -27.61
N ALA A 168 -12.12 5.43 -27.27
CA ALA A 168 -12.68 5.53 -25.93
C ALA A 168 -11.86 4.75 -24.88
N ALA A 169 -10.94 3.85 -25.28
CA ALA A 169 -10.14 2.97 -24.42
C ALA A 169 -9.39 3.68 -23.27
N THR A 170 -9.07 4.97 -23.42
CA THR A 170 -8.43 5.79 -22.37
C THR A 170 -9.38 6.21 -21.23
N GLN A 171 -10.68 5.93 -21.34
CA GLN A 171 -11.72 6.24 -20.34
C GLN A 171 -12.46 4.98 -19.83
N LEU A 172 -11.96 3.78 -20.16
CA LEU A 172 -12.84 2.64 -20.49
C LEU A 172 -12.95 1.52 -19.44
N GLY A 173 -12.82 1.81 -18.14
CA GLY A 173 -12.97 0.80 -17.09
C GLY A 173 -14.33 0.07 -17.16
N ARG A 174 -15.42 0.81 -16.90
CA ARG A 174 -16.79 0.27 -16.87
C ARG A 174 -17.27 -0.24 -18.23
N ALA A 175 -16.92 0.43 -19.32
CA ALA A 175 -17.37 0.03 -20.66
C ALA A 175 -16.64 -1.24 -21.19
N LEU A 176 -15.37 -1.49 -20.82
CA LEU A 176 -14.76 -2.82 -21.06
C LEU A 176 -15.47 -3.91 -20.25
N MET A 177 -15.78 -3.62 -18.98
CA MET A 177 -16.50 -4.54 -18.11
C MET A 177 -17.86 -4.94 -18.70
N GLU A 178 -18.70 -3.98 -19.06
CA GLU A 178 -20.04 -4.23 -19.59
C GLU A 178 -20.05 -4.87 -20.98
N VAL A 179 -19.21 -4.40 -21.91
CA VAL A 179 -19.28 -4.82 -23.33
C VAL A 179 -18.47 -6.09 -23.62
N PHE A 180 -17.36 -6.33 -22.91
CA PHE A 180 -16.43 -7.43 -23.22
C PHE A 180 -16.18 -8.39 -22.07
N LEU A 181 -15.95 -7.92 -20.85
CA LEU A 181 -15.45 -8.80 -19.79
C LEU A 181 -16.57 -9.58 -19.09
N LEU A 182 -17.71 -8.96 -18.79
CA LEU A 182 -18.90 -9.67 -18.28
C LEU A 182 -19.46 -10.67 -19.32
N PRO A 183 -19.64 -10.33 -20.61
CA PRO A 183 -19.96 -11.32 -21.65
C PRO A 183 -18.85 -12.36 -21.85
N GLY A 184 -17.59 -11.99 -21.61
CA GLY A 184 -16.42 -12.88 -21.65
C GLY A 184 -16.45 -13.96 -20.58
N LEU A 185 -16.81 -13.61 -19.34
CA LEU A 185 -17.04 -14.56 -18.24
C LEU A 185 -18.20 -15.53 -18.51
N GLN A 186 -19.17 -15.15 -19.35
CA GLN A 186 -20.30 -16.00 -19.72
C GLN A 186 -19.98 -16.97 -20.88
N GLN A 187 -18.77 -16.93 -21.45
CA GLN A 187 -18.41 -17.80 -22.57
C GLN A 187 -18.21 -19.26 -22.18
N LYS A 188 -18.63 -20.17 -23.08
CA LYS A 188 -18.53 -21.62 -22.88
C LYS A 188 -17.07 -22.11 -22.86
N ALA A 189 -16.21 -21.51 -23.67
CA ALA A 189 -14.79 -21.86 -23.72
C ALA A 189 -14.03 -21.25 -22.52
N SER A 190 -13.28 -22.09 -21.80
CA SER A 190 -12.45 -21.64 -20.68
C SER A 190 -11.39 -20.62 -21.11
N ALA A 191 -10.82 -20.76 -22.30
CA ALA A 191 -9.83 -19.83 -22.84
C ALA A 191 -10.33 -18.37 -22.90
N ASP A 192 -11.61 -18.15 -23.19
CA ASP A 192 -12.21 -16.81 -23.25
C ASP A 192 -12.52 -16.27 -21.85
N ARG A 193 -12.96 -17.13 -20.93
CA ARG A 193 -13.10 -16.76 -19.51
C ARG A 193 -11.76 -16.45 -18.86
N CYS A 194 -10.69 -17.19 -19.16
CA CYS A 194 -9.32 -16.88 -18.72
C CYS A 194 -8.86 -15.51 -19.23
N ARG A 195 -9.14 -15.17 -20.51
CA ARG A 195 -8.86 -13.83 -21.05
C ARG A 195 -9.64 -12.76 -20.29
N ALA A 196 -10.94 -12.96 -20.07
CA ALA A 196 -11.78 -12.03 -19.33
C ALA A 196 -11.27 -11.78 -17.90
N VAL A 197 -11.01 -12.86 -17.13
CA VAL A 197 -10.42 -12.77 -15.78
C VAL A 197 -9.07 -12.07 -15.78
N ARG A 198 -8.16 -12.42 -16.71
CA ARG A 198 -6.84 -11.76 -16.80
C ARG A 198 -6.98 -10.27 -17.10
N CYS A 199 -7.91 -9.87 -17.96
CA CYS A 199 -8.19 -8.47 -18.23
C CYS A 199 -8.81 -7.75 -17.02
N MET A 200 -9.71 -8.37 -16.25
CA MET A 200 -10.19 -7.80 -14.97
C MET A 200 -9.04 -7.62 -13.97
N GLY A 201 -8.18 -8.64 -13.82
CA GLY A 201 -7.00 -8.57 -12.96
C GLY A 201 -6.10 -7.40 -13.33
N LEU A 202 -5.80 -7.22 -14.63
CA LEU A 202 -5.03 -6.10 -15.17
C LEU A 202 -5.74 -4.75 -14.98
N LEU A 203 -7.05 -4.67 -15.20
CA LEU A 203 -7.86 -3.45 -14.99
C LEU A 203 -7.85 -2.97 -13.54
N GLY A 204 -7.77 -3.88 -12.56
CA GLY A 204 -7.64 -3.52 -11.14
C GLY A 204 -6.23 -3.08 -10.72
N LEU A 205 -5.21 -3.32 -11.57
CA LEU A 205 -3.86 -2.78 -11.36
C LEU A 205 -3.75 -1.30 -11.77
N ILE A 206 -4.70 -0.78 -12.55
CA ILE A 206 -4.71 0.62 -13.00
C ILE A 206 -5.08 1.54 -11.83
N ASP A 207 -4.25 2.55 -11.56
CA ASP A 207 -4.52 3.59 -10.55
C ASP A 207 -5.56 4.60 -11.05
N GLY A 208 -6.39 5.11 -10.13
CA GLY A 208 -7.44 6.10 -10.42
C GLY A 208 -8.81 5.55 -10.84
N ARG A 209 -9.03 4.24 -10.79
CA ARG A 209 -10.36 3.61 -11.01
C ARG A 209 -11.36 3.97 -9.91
N ASP A 210 -12.65 4.05 -10.27
CA ASP A 210 -13.78 4.06 -9.32
C ASP A 210 -13.69 2.85 -8.37
N CYS A 211 -13.84 3.07 -7.06
CA CYS A 211 -13.73 1.98 -6.08
C CYS A 211 -14.79 0.89 -6.34
N MET A 212 -16.03 1.25 -6.64
CA MET A 212 -17.12 0.30 -6.88
C MET A 212 -16.87 -0.62 -8.09
N ASP A 213 -16.19 -0.14 -9.14
CA ASP A 213 -15.79 -0.98 -10.27
C ASP A 213 -14.79 -2.06 -9.82
N LEU A 214 -13.74 -1.65 -9.11
CA LEU A 214 -12.69 -2.54 -8.59
C LEU A 214 -13.26 -3.56 -7.60
N VAL A 215 -14.22 -3.14 -6.78
CA VAL A 215 -14.98 -3.99 -5.84
C VAL A 215 -15.77 -5.08 -6.58
N ALA A 216 -16.42 -4.75 -7.69
CA ALA A 216 -17.12 -5.72 -8.53
C ALA A 216 -16.13 -6.67 -9.22
N GLU A 217 -15.04 -6.17 -9.80
CA GLU A 217 -13.96 -6.95 -10.42
C GLU A 217 -13.36 -7.97 -9.43
N ILE A 218 -13.07 -7.55 -8.19
CA ILE A 218 -12.58 -8.42 -7.11
C ILE A 218 -13.63 -9.48 -6.75
N SER A 219 -14.88 -9.09 -6.53
CA SER A 219 -15.94 -10.00 -6.08
C SER A 219 -16.26 -11.07 -7.14
N LEU A 220 -16.33 -10.69 -8.42
CA LEU A 220 -16.47 -11.61 -9.55
C LEU A 220 -15.29 -12.57 -9.67
N THR A 221 -14.06 -12.08 -9.49
CA THR A 221 -12.85 -12.92 -9.54
C THR A 221 -12.80 -13.92 -8.38
N ARG A 222 -13.27 -13.52 -7.19
CA ARG A 222 -13.40 -14.41 -6.01
C ARG A 222 -14.50 -15.47 -6.22
N ALA A 223 -15.65 -15.10 -6.79
CA ALA A 223 -16.69 -16.05 -7.16
C ALA A 223 -16.20 -17.06 -8.22
N ALA A 224 -15.51 -16.59 -9.26
CA ALA A 224 -14.96 -17.44 -10.32
C ALA A 224 -13.88 -18.43 -9.81
N LEU A 225 -13.03 -18.01 -8.85
CA LEU A 225 -12.07 -18.90 -8.18
C LEU A 225 -12.76 -20.09 -7.47
N VAL A 226 -13.95 -19.88 -6.91
CA VAL A 226 -14.70 -20.89 -6.13
C VAL A 226 -15.60 -21.75 -7.02
N ALA A 227 -16.22 -21.16 -8.04
CA ALA A 227 -17.38 -21.72 -8.75
C ALA A 227 -17.14 -22.06 -10.24
N ASP A 228 -16.07 -21.57 -10.89
CA ASP A 228 -15.83 -21.91 -12.31
C ASP A 228 -15.45 -23.39 -12.47
N PRO A 229 -16.05 -24.15 -13.41
CA PRO A 229 -15.74 -25.57 -13.61
C PRO A 229 -14.36 -25.85 -14.25
N SER A 230 -13.61 -24.84 -14.69
CA SER A 230 -12.29 -24.97 -15.33
C SER A 230 -11.17 -24.60 -14.35
N PRO A 231 -10.28 -25.56 -13.99
CA PRO A 231 -9.09 -25.28 -13.17
C PRO A 231 -8.17 -24.21 -13.76
N GLU A 232 -8.17 -24.03 -15.09
CA GLU A 232 -7.42 -22.98 -15.80
C GLU A 232 -7.98 -21.58 -15.51
N VAL A 233 -9.31 -21.44 -15.46
CA VAL A 233 -9.97 -20.19 -15.06
C VAL A 233 -9.73 -19.92 -13.57
N GLN A 234 -9.91 -20.93 -12.71
CA GLN A 234 -9.60 -20.82 -11.28
C GLN A 234 -8.15 -20.41 -11.03
N GLN A 235 -7.19 -20.99 -11.74
CA GLN A 235 -5.76 -20.62 -11.68
C GLN A 235 -5.54 -19.16 -12.10
N THR A 236 -6.22 -18.71 -13.16
CA THR A 236 -6.13 -17.31 -13.62
C THR A 236 -6.74 -16.33 -12.59
N CYS A 237 -7.81 -16.74 -11.90
CA CYS A 237 -8.39 -15.98 -10.78
C CYS A 237 -7.41 -15.90 -9.60
N ALA A 238 -6.77 -17.01 -9.24
CA ALA A 238 -5.80 -17.07 -8.15
C ALA A 238 -4.61 -16.14 -8.40
N TRP A 239 -4.01 -16.15 -9.60
CA TRP A 239 -2.96 -15.19 -9.96
C TRP A 239 -3.45 -13.74 -9.88
N SER A 240 -4.59 -13.42 -10.49
CA SER A 240 -5.15 -12.07 -10.51
C SER A 240 -5.38 -11.51 -9.10
N LEU A 241 -5.93 -12.32 -8.18
CA LEU A 241 -6.14 -11.93 -6.78
C LEU A 241 -4.83 -11.82 -5.98
N CYS A 242 -3.83 -12.66 -6.28
CA CYS A 242 -2.51 -12.56 -5.66
C CYS A 242 -1.77 -11.30 -6.11
N ASP A 243 -1.80 -10.97 -7.39
CA ASP A 243 -1.17 -9.76 -7.95
C ASP A 243 -1.87 -8.48 -7.42
N LEU A 244 -3.20 -8.49 -7.34
CA LEU A 244 -3.97 -7.44 -6.66
C LEU A 244 -3.57 -7.30 -5.18
N ALA A 245 -3.40 -8.39 -4.43
CA ALA A 245 -2.93 -8.33 -3.04
C ALA A 245 -1.46 -7.89 -2.91
N LEU A 246 -0.61 -8.23 -3.88
CA LEU A 246 0.80 -7.81 -3.96
C LEU A 246 0.97 -6.32 -4.29
N LEU A 247 -0.04 -5.68 -4.90
CA LEU A 247 -0.03 -4.25 -5.23
C LEU A 247 -0.90 -3.39 -4.28
N ARG A 248 -2.14 -3.80 -4.02
CA ARG A 248 -3.12 -3.07 -3.17
C ARG A 248 -3.01 -3.42 -1.68
N GLY A 249 -2.57 -4.64 -1.34
CA GLY A 249 -2.58 -5.19 0.02
C GLY A 249 -3.86 -5.97 0.34
N VAL A 250 -3.70 -7.07 1.08
CA VAL A 250 -4.78 -8.05 1.38
C VAL A 250 -6.01 -7.38 1.99
N LYS A 251 -5.79 -6.51 3.00
CA LYS A 251 -6.85 -5.76 3.69
C LYS A 251 -7.70 -4.90 2.75
N ASN A 252 -7.09 -4.31 1.71
CA ASN A 252 -7.82 -3.48 0.75
C ASN A 252 -8.61 -4.32 -0.27
N VAL A 253 -8.08 -5.48 -0.67
CA VAL A 253 -8.80 -6.45 -1.52
C VAL A 253 -10.01 -7.04 -0.77
N ASP A 254 -9.89 -7.30 0.52
CA ASP A 254 -10.99 -7.76 1.37
C ASP A 254 -12.00 -6.65 1.68
N ALA A 255 -11.56 -5.48 2.15
CA ALA A 255 -12.46 -4.37 2.50
C ALA A 255 -13.37 -3.96 1.33
N GLY A 256 -12.84 -4.01 0.10
CA GLY A 256 -13.64 -3.83 -1.10
C GLY A 256 -14.77 -4.88 -1.23
N HIS A 257 -14.43 -6.17 -1.14
CA HIS A 257 -15.40 -7.26 -1.26
C HIS A 257 -16.51 -7.21 -0.20
N PHE A 258 -16.15 -6.96 1.08
CA PHE A 258 -17.14 -6.88 2.16
C PHE A 258 -18.08 -5.67 2.02
N CYS A 259 -17.59 -4.54 1.52
CA CYS A 259 -18.42 -3.35 1.24
C CYS A 259 -19.55 -3.61 0.23
N LEU A 260 -19.43 -4.62 -0.65
CA LEU A 260 -20.50 -5.01 -1.57
C LEU A 260 -21.52 -5.96 -0.93
N LEU A 261 -21.08 -6.88 -0.07
CA LEU A 261 -21.98 -7.76 0.69
C LEU A 261 -22.90 -6.96 1.64
N ASP A 262 -22.34 -5.95 2.33
CA ASP A 262 -23.11 -5.02 3.18
C ASP A 262 -24.16 -4.20 2.39
N LEU A 263 -24.00 -4.06 1.07
CA LEU A 263 -24.96 -3.39 0.17
C LEU A 263 -25.97 -4.37 -0.43
N GLU A 264 -25.57 -5.59 -0.78
CA GLU A 264 -26.48 -6.62 -1.29
C GLU A 264 -27.45 -7.14 -0.21
N GLU A 265 -27.03 -7.27 1.05
CA GLU A 265 -27.94 -7.59 2.16
C GLU A 265 -29.04 -6.53 2.38
N ALA A 266 -28.81 -5.28 1.96
CA ALA A 266 -29.81 -4.22 1.98
C ALA A 266 -30.83 -4.31 0.83
N SER A 267 -30.54 -5.06 -0.25
CA SER A 267 -31.41 -5.19 -1.42
C SER A 267 -31.15 -6.42 -2.29
N THR A 268 -31.66 -7.60 -1.89
CA THR A 268 -32.42 -8.51 -2.79
C THR A 268 -33.09 -9.67 -2.04
N LEU A 269 -34.40 -9.79 -2.23
CA LEU A 269 -35.12 -11.06 -2.21
C LEU A 269 -35.96 -11.10 -3.49
N ASP A 270 -35.58 -11.97 -4.42
CA ASP A 270 -36.32 -12.19 -5.67
C ASP A 270 -37.70 -12.80 -5.37
N GLU A 271 -38.72 -12.54 -6.20
CA GLU A 271 -40.11 -12.96 -5.91
C GLU A 271 -40.30 -14.49 -5.80
N ASP A 272 -39.37 -15.29 -6.37
CA ASP A 272 -39.31 -16.76 -6.24
C ASP A 272 -38.35 -17.26 -5.13
N GLY A 273 -37.69 -16.37 -4.38
CA GLY A 273 -36.94 -16.70 -3.16
C GLY A 273 -35.61 -17.45 -3.33
N ASN A 274 -35.05 -17.53 -4.54
CA ASN A 274 -33.75 -18.15 -4.83
C ASN A 274 -32.69 -17.08 -5.16
N GLN A 275 -31.52 -17.15 -4.52
CA GLN A 275 -30.34 -16.36 -4.90
C GLN A 275 -29.66 -16.94 -6.17
N PRO A 276 -29.06 -16.11 -7.03
CA PRO A 276 -28.30 -16.59 -8.19
C PRO A 276 -27.01 -17.29 -7.76
N ALA A 277 -26.64 -18.38 -8.45
CA ALA A 277 -25.58 -19.29 -8.00
C ALA A 277 -24.14 -18.71 -7.91
N TRP A 278 -23.93 -17.44 -8.28
CA TRP A 278 -22.63 -16.75 -8.19
C TRP A 278 -22.48 -15.86 -6.95
N THR A 279 -23.54 -15.55 -6.18
CA THR A 279 -23.42 -14.78 -4.92
C THR A 279 -22.89 -15.61 -3.75
N ILE A 280 -22.71 -16.94 -3.91
CA ILE A 280 -22.12 -17.82 -2.88
C ILE A 280 -20.58 -17.80 -2.93
N GLY A 281 -19.99 -16.62 -3.11
CA GLY A 281 -18.63 -16.35 -2.65
C GLY A 281 -18.66 -16.22 -1.14
N ARG A 282 -18.23 -17.26 -0.39
CA ARG A 282 -18.23 -17.21 1.08
C ARG A 282 -17.51 -15.96 1.59
N SER A 283 -18.09 -15.31 2.59
CA SER A 283 -17.62 -14.09 3.29
C SER A 283 -16.35 -14.32 4.14
N LEU A 284 -15.34 -14.95 3.56
CA LEU A 284 -14.02 -15.22 4.14
C LEU A 284 -13.05 -14.08 3.79
N HIS A 285 -12.05 -13.85 4.62
CA HIS A 285 -10.88 -13.06 4.20
C HIS A 285 -10.10 -13.77 3.10
N LEU A 286 -9.37 -13.04 2.24
CA LEU A 286 -8.71 -13.59 1.05
C LEU A 286 -7.75 -14.73 1.39
N ILE A 287 -7.05 -14.63 2.52
CA ILE A 287 -6.14 -15.69 3.01
C ILE A 287 -6.92 -16.93 3.45
N ASP A 288 -8.03 -16.77 4.18
CA ASP A 288 -8.87 -17.89 4.61
C ASP A 288 -9.62 -18.51 3.41
N LEU A 289 -9.98 -17.72 2.39
CA LEU A 289 -10.49 -18.20 1.10
C LEU A 289 -9.45 -19.04 0.37
N PHE A 290 -8.21 -18.55 0.24
CA PHE A 290 -7.10 -19.29 -0.38
C PHE A 290 -6.80 -20.59 0.36
N LEU A 291 -6.77 -20.58 1.70
CA LEU A 291 -6.60 -21.80 2.51
C LEU A 291 -7.79 -22.76 2.32
N ALA A 292 -9.03 -22.27 2.24
CA ALA A 292 -10.20 -23.11 1.98
C ALA A 292 -10.27 -23.66 0.54
N CYS A 293 -9.67 -23.00 -0.45
CA CYS A 293 -9.45 -23.55 -1.78
C CYS A 293 -8.38 -24.66 -1.78
N LEU A 294 -7.30 -24.48 -1.00
CA LEU A 294 -6.22 -25.46 -0.83
C LEU A 294 -6.66 -26.70 -0.05
N ASP A 295 -7.47 -26.53 1.00
CA ASP A 295 -8.08 -27.63 1.76
C ASP A 295 -9.30 -28.24 1.04
N GLY A 296 -9.69 -27.70 -0.13
CA GLY A 296 -10.82 -28.16 -0.94
C GLY A 296 -12.20 -27.89 -0.35
N THR A 297 -12.30 -27.16 0.77
CA THR A 297 -13.55 -26.92 1.51
C THR A 297 -14.38 -25.75 0.97
N ALA A 298 -13.82 -24.90 0.11
CA ALA A 298 -14.53 -23.80 -0.56
C ALA A 298 -15.15 -24.20 -1.91
N CYS A 299 -14.36 -24.82 -2.79
CA CYS A 299 -14.76 -25.10 -4.18
C CYS A 299 -15.84 -26.19 -4.26
N GLN A 300 -16.98 -25.88 -4.89
CA GLN A 300 -18.09 -26.84 -5.07
C GLN A 300 -17.67 -28.01 -5.98
N PRO A 301 -17.96 -29.29 -5.63
CA PRO A 301 -17.58 -30.46 -6.42
C PRO A 301 -18.51 -30.68 -7.63
N PHE A 302 -18.44 -29.79 -8.62
CA PHE A 302 -19.13 -29.95 -9.91
C PHE A 302 -18.50 -31.07 -10.75
N GLY A 303 -18.93 -32.31 -10.51
CA GLY A 303 -18.88 -33.41 -11.48
C GLY A 303 -17.50 -33.99 -11.80
N SER A 304 -16.96 -34.83 -10.90
CA SER A 304 -15.83 -35.75 -11.17
C SER A 304 -14.57 -35.12 -11.79
N LEU A 305 -14.27 -33.87 -11.46
CA LEU A 305 -12.97 -33.26 -11.74
C LEU A 305 -11.86 -34.01 -10.99
N ASP A 306 -10.70 -34.14 -11.62
CA ASP A 306 -9.50 -34.65 -10.95
C ASP A 306 -8.97 -33.60 -9.96
N GLU A 307 -9.12 -33.88 -8.67
CA GLU A 307 -8.62 -33.01 -7.60
C GLU A 307 -7.09 -32.87 -7.63
N SER A 308 -6.37 -33.86 -8.16
CA SER A 308 -4.92 -33.80 -8.38
C SER A 308 -4.57 -32.72 -9.40
N ALA A 309 -5.24 -32.72 -10.56
CA ALA A 309 -5.10 -31.68 -11.59
C ALA A 309 -5.49 -30.27 -11.06
N ARG A 310 -6.57 -30.15 -10.28
CA ARG A 310 -6.95 -28.87 -9.65
C ARG A 310 -5.87 -28.38 -8.68
N MET A 311 -5.32 -29.27 -7.85
CA MET A 311 -4.24 -28.93 -6.91
C MET A 311 -2.94 -28.56 -7.64
N ALA A 312 -2.61 -29.27 -8.73
CA ALA A 312 -1.43 -29.01 -9.54
C ALA A 312 -1.46 -27.62 -10.22
N LEU A 313 -2.63 -27.15 -10.66
CA LEU A 313 -2.79 -25.85 -11.30
C LEU A 313 -3.11 -24.74 -10.29
N VAL A 314 -4.26 -24.82 -9.64
CA VAL A 314 -4.81 -23.77 -8.76
C VAL A 314 -4.05 -23.73 -7.44
N GLY A 315 -3.81 -24.89 -6.83
CA GLY A 315 -3.09 -24.98 -5.56
C GLY A 315 -1.66 -24.46 -5.67
N THR A 316 -0.93 -24.83 -6.73
CA THR A 316 0.40 -24.29 -7.03
C THR A 316 0.39 -22.77 -7.20
N ALA A 317 -0.62 -22.21 -7.90
CA ALA A 317 -0.74 -20.77 -8.10
C ALA A 317 -1.01 -20.01 -6.78
N ILE A 318 -1.91 -20.53 -5.94
CA ILE A 318 -2.18 -19.98 -4.60
C ILE A 318 -0.92 -20.06 -3.71
N VAL A 319 -0.21 -21.19 -3.70
CA VAL A 319 1.04 -21.36 -2.93
C VAL A 319 2.11 -20.38 -3.39
N GLU A 320 2.30 -20.20 -4.69
CA GLU A 320 3.28 -19.26 -5.25
C GLU A 320 2.91 -17.80 -4.92
N GLY A 321 1.62 -17.45 -4.95
CA GLY A 321 1.12 -16.14 -4.56
C GLY A 321 1.27 -15.84 -3.07
N LEU A 322 0.89 -16.79 -2.20
CA LEU A 322 1.09 -16.70 -0.75
C LEU A 322 2.57 -16.56 -0.37
N ALA A 323 3.46 -17.33 -1.00
CA ALA A 323 4.90 -17.21 -0.80
C ALA A 323 5.42 -15.80 -1.17
N LYS A 324 5.00 -15.24 -2.31
CA LYS A 324 5.33 -13.86 -2.71
C LYS A 324 4.78 -12.83 -1.72
N LEU A 325 3.53 -12.98 -1.27
CA LEU A 325 2.89 -12.07 -0.31
C LEU A 325 3.66 -12.01 1.02
N LEU A 326 4.11 -13.17 1.53
CA LEU A 326 4.91 -13.23 2.75
C LEU A 326 6.31 -12.61 2.58
N MET A 327 6.96 -12.80 1.43
CA MET A 327 8.25 -12.14 1.14
C MET A 327 8.11 -10.61 1.04
N HIS A 328 7.08 -10.11 0.37
CA HIS A 328 6.87 -8.67 0.18
C HIS A 328 6.31 -7.93 1.40
N ASN A 329 5.82 -8.63 2.43
CA ASN A 329 5.26 -8.00 3.63
C ASN A 329 6.26 -7.08 4.33
N ASN A 330 7.53 -7.50 4.38
CA ASN A 330 8.60 -6.78 5.09
C ASN A 330 9.03 -5.48 4.39
N SER A 331 8.85 -5.39 3.06
CA SER A 331 9.18 -4.19 2.27
C SER A 331 8.14 -3.07 2.38
N ARG A 332 7.04 -3.28 3.13
CA ARG A 332 5.92 -2.33 3.28
C ARG A 332 5.93 -1.57 4.62
N SER A 333 7.08 -1.49 5.29
CA SER A 333 7.28 -0.83 6.59
C SER A 333 6.79 0.64 6.66
N HIS A 334 6.61 1.32 5.53
CA HIS A 334 6.08 2.68 5.46
C HIS A 334 4.53 2.79 5.39
N ALA A 335 3.79 1.67 5.37
CA ALA A 335 2.32 1.67 5.22
C ALA A 335 1.62 0.71 6.21
N PRO A 336 1.44 1.10 7.50
CA PRO A 336 1.04 0.22 8.62
C PRO A 336 -0.38 -0.37 8.54
N HIS A 337 -1.11 -0.17 7.45
CA HIS A 337 -2.48 -0.66 7.25
C HIS A 337 -2.63 -1.59 6.03
N SER A 338 -1.53 -1.91 5.32
CA SER A 338 -1.55 -2.70 4.06
C SER A 338 -0.91 -4.10 4.15
N GLY A 339 -0.25 -4.42 5.26
CA GLY A 339 0.43 -5.68 5.49
C GLY A 339 -0.50 -6.84 5.91
N VAL A 340 0.05 -8.06 5.82
CA VAL A 340 -0.53 -9.29 6.38
C VAL A 340 -0.28 -9.33 7.88
N GLU A 341 -1.31 -9.68 8.66
CA GLU A 341 -1.23 -9.83 10.13
C GLU A 341 -0.39 -11.04 10.54
N GLU A 342 0.35 -10.94 11.66
CA GLU A 342 1.18 -12.05 12.17
C GLU A 342 0.39 -13.37 12.30
N ALA A 343 -0.85 -13.31 12.80
CA ALA A 343 -1.71 -14.48 12.93
C ALA A 343 -1.94 -15.19 11.58
N ASP A 344 -2.15 -14.44 10.50
CA ASP A 344 -2.36 -14.97 9.15
C ASP A 344 -1.05 -15.47 8.52
N ILE A 345 0.08 -14.80 8.79
CA ILE A 345 1.41 -15.33 8.42
C ILE A 345 1.61 -16.71 9.06
N ILE A 346 1.29 -16.86 10.35
CA ILE A 346 1.40 -18.15 11.06
C ILE A 346 0.41 -19.18 10.51
N LYS A 347 -0.85 -18.81 10.19
CA LYS A 347 -1.82 -19.70 9.50
C LYS A 347 -1.24 -20.25 8.19
N VAL A 348 -0.65 -19.37 7.38
CA VAL A 348 -0.11 -19.70 6.04
C VAL A 348 1.17 -20.52 6.15
N LEU A 349 2.16 -20.08 6.94
CA LEU A 349 3.40 -20.84 7.15
C LEU A 349 3.11 -22.25 7.70
N ARG A 350 2.14 -22.39 8.61
CA ARG A 350 1.66 -23.69 9.11
C ARG A 350 1.21 -24.61 7.97
N TRP A 351 0.44 -24.10 7.01
CA TRP A 351 -0.04 -24.88 5.86
C TRP A 351 1.11 -25.21 4.90
N LEU A 352 1.91 -24.21 4.52
CA LEU A 352 3.05 -24.36 3.61
C LEU A 352 4.10 -25.36 4.14
N LEU A 353 4.35 -25.40 5.46
CA LEU A 353 5.27 -26.35 6.08
C LEU A 353 4.79 -27.79 5.96
N VAL A 354 3.48 -28.05 6.13
CA VAL A 354 2.91 -29.38 5.91
C VAL A 354 2.95 -29.73 4.42
N ALA A 355 2.53 -28.81 3.54
CA ALA A 355 2.55 -28.99 2.09
C ALA A 355 3.96 -29.22 1.52
N ASN A 356 5.03 -28.78 2.20
CA ASN A 356 6.41 -29.07 1.81
C ASN A 356 6.83 -30.54 2.04
N PHE A 357 6.06 -31.32 2.79
CA PHE A 357 6.32 -32.75 3.04
C PHE A 357 5.19 -33.67 2.55
N HIS A 358 3.94 -33.24 2.68
CA HIS A 358 2.74 -34.10 2.54
C HIS A 358 2.68 -34.93 1.26
N ALA A 359 2.36 -36.21 1.40
CA ALA A 359 2.31 -37.16 0.29
C ALA A 359 1.44 -36.69 -0.91
N SER A 360 0.35 -35.95 -0.67
CA SER A 360 -0.52 -35.42 -1.74
C SER A 360 0.12 -34.32 -2.59
N THR A 361 1.22 -33.71 -2.16
CA THR A 361 1.97 -32.69 -2.90
C THR A 361 3.29 -33.21 -3.48
N ALA A 362 3.61 -34.49 -3.31
CA ALA A 362 4.90 -35.06 -3.68
C ALA A 362 5.19 -34.97 -5.18
N ASP A 363 4.18 -35.24 -6.01
CA ASP A 363 4.28 -35.16 -7.48
C ASP A 363 4.11 -33.73 -8.02
N LEU A 364 3.79 -32.75 -7.16
CA LEU A 364 3.55 -31.35 -7.54
C LEU A 364 4.88 -30.57 -7.65
N GLY A 365 5.68 -30.94 -8.64
CA GLY A 365 7.07 -30.47 -8.82
C GLY A 365 7.25 -28.95 -8.71
N ARG A 366 6.41 -28.13 -9.37
CA ARG A 366 6.48 -26.66 -9.31
C ARG A 366 6.16 -26.13 -7.90
N MET A 367 5.19 -26.71 -7.20
CA MET A 367 4.85 -26.33 -5.82
C MET A 367 6.02 -26.64 -4.88
N ARG A 368 6.59 -27.85 -4.95
CA ARG A 368 7.77 -28.23 -4.15
C ARG A 368 8.99 -27.37 -4.48
N GLN A 369 9.25 -27.06 -5.74
CA GLN A 369 10.33 -26.14 -6.14
C GLN A 369 10.13 -24.73 -5.57
N CYS A 370 8.91 -24.19 -5.63
CA CYS A 370 8.56 -22.91 -5.03
C CYS A 370 8.84 -22.90 -3.51
N LEU A 371 8.36 -23.90 -2.78
CA LEU A 371 8.58 -24.03 -1.32
C LEU A 371 10.07 -24.18 -0.96
N CYS A 372 10.82 -24.99 -1.72
CA CYS A 372 12.26 -25.18 -1.52
C CYS A 372 13.09 -23.89 -1.72
N VAL A 373 12.63 -22.94 -2.51
CA VAL A 373 13.26 -21.61 -2.66
C VAL A 373 12.72 -20.61 -1.63
N PHE A 374 11.41 -20.61 -1.41
CA PHE A 374 10.73 -19.71 -0.47
C PHE A 374 11.26 -19.85 0.97
N PHE A 375 11.32 -21.07 1.51
CA PHE A 375 11.63 -21.25 2.93
C PHE A 375 13.04 -20.73 3.34
N PRO A 376 14.13 -21.05 2.62
CA PRO A 376 15.44 -20.47 2.90
C PRO A 376 15.50 -18.96 2.68
N ALA A 377 14.83 -18.44 1.63
CA ALA A 377 14.78 -17.01 1.35
C ALA A 377 14.02 -16.22 2.43
N PHE A 378 12.91 -16.77 2.94
CA PHE A 378 12.11 -16.17 4.00
C PHE A 378 12.88 -16.17 5.34
N ALA A 379 13.49 -17.30 5.73
CA ALA A 379 14.26 -17.42 6.96
C ALA A 379 15.55 -16.57 6.95
N GLY A 380 16.23 -16.47 5.79
CA GLY A 380 17.40 -15.63 5.61
C GLY A 380 17.10 -14.13 5.49
N PHE A 381 15.83 -13.71 5.40
CA PHE A 381 15.49 -12.29 5.24
C PHE A 381 15.68 -11.49 6.53
N SER A 382 15.20 -11.99 7.68
CA SER A 382 15.28 -11.28 8.97
C SER A 382 15.07 -12.20 10.18
N ALA A 383 15.56 -11.77 11.36
CA ALA A 383 15.27 -12.44 12.63
C ALA A 383 13.76 -12.49 12.94
N ALA A 384 12.98 -11.47 12.53
CA ALA A 384 11.53 -11.47 12.67
C ALA A 384 10.86 -12.59 11.84
N ASN A 385 11.33 -12.84 10.61
CA ASN A 385 10.86 -13.98 9.83
C ASN A 385 11.21 -15.32 10.47
N ARG A 386 12.39 -15.44 11.08
CA ARG A 386 12.77 -16.64 11.86
C ARG A 386 11.86 -16.83 13.08
N LEU A 387 11.46 -15.76 13.77
CA LEU A 387 10.50 -15.81 14.88
C LEU A 387 9.10 -16.28 14.42
N LEU A 388 8.57 -15.70 13.34
CA LEU A 388 7.31 -16.12 12.71
C LEU A 388 7.35 -17.59 12.26
N LEU A 389 8.47 -18.03 11.69
CA LEU A 389 8.70 -19.42 11.32
C LEU A 389 8.71 -20.33 12.56
N ALA A 390 9.44 -19.99 13.61
CA ALA A 390 9.48 -20.76 14.86
C ALA A 390 8.10 -20.92 15.50
N ARG A 391 7.30 -19.84 15.55
CA ARG A 391 5.90 -19.85 16.01
C ARG A 391 4.99 -20.75 15.15
N SER A 392 5.33 -20.96 13.87
CA SER A 392 4.58 -21.85 12.95
C SER A 392 4.96 -23.34 13.02
N ILE A 393 6.17 -23.69 13.49
CA ILE A 393 6.68 -25.08 13.50
C ILE A 393 5.77 -26.01 14.32
N MET A 394 5.42 -25.63 15.55
CA MET A 394 4.62 -26.50 16.41
C MET A 394 3.19 -26.70 15.84
N PRO A 395 2.44 -25.64 15.46
CA PRO A 395 1.17 -25.79 14.74
C PRO A 395 1.24 -26.68 13.48
N ALA A 396 2.32 -26.57 12.68
CA ALA A 396 2.50 -27.41 11.49
C ALA A 396 2.69 -28.89 11.86
N ALA A 397 3.51 -29.16 12.86
CA ALA A 397 3.73 -30.50 13.39
C ALA A 397 2.45 -31.09 14.04
N ARG A 398 1.61 -30.28 14.69
CA ARG A 398 0.27 -30.68 15.16
C ARG A 398 -0.60 -31.13 13.99
N LEU A 399 -0.65 -30.34 12.91
CA LEU A 399 -1.47 -30.62 11.71
C LEU A 399 -1.00 -31.88 10.97
N ALA A 400 0.30 -32.03 10.70
CA ALA A 400 0.88 -33.25 10.11
C ALA A 400 0.71 -34.51 10.98
N THR A 401 0.42 -34.36 12.27
CA THR A 401 0.07 -35.47 13.16
C THR A 401 -1.41 -35.83 13.11
N ARG A 402 -2.32 -34.90 12.75
CA ARG A 402 -3.74 -35.19 12.49
C ARG A 402 -3.96 -35.84 11.12
N ALA A 403 -3.26 -35.37 10.09
CA ALA A 403 -3.40 -35.87 8.71
C ALA A 403 -2.90 -37.32 8.52
N ALA A 404 -2.00 -37.80 9.38
CA ALA A 404 -1.38 -39.10 9.22
C ALA A 404 -2.26 -40.25 9.77
N GLU A 405 -2.74 -41.13 8.89
CA GLU A 405 -3.50 -42.36 9.23
C GLU A 405 -2.87 -43.20 10.36
N LYS A 406 -1.53 -43.16 10.49
CA LYS A 406 -0.75 -43.97 11.42
C LYS A 406 0.39 -43.12 12.00
N PRO A 407 0.72 -43.22 13.29
CA PRO A 407 1.77 -42.40 13.94
C PRO A 407 3.19 -42.51 13.34
N ARG A 408 3.46 -43.54 12.52
CA ARG A 408 4.74 -43.71 11.79
C ARG A 408 4.75 -43.08 10.39
N GLN A 409 3.62 -42.53 9.95
CA GLN A 409 3.45 -41.79 8.70
C GLN A 409 3.32 -40.28 8.95
N SER A 410 3.38 -39.81 10.21
CA SER A 410 3.40 -38.37 10.51
C SER A 410 4.73 -37.75 10.09
N GLU A 411 4.63 -36.66 9.35
CA GLU A 411 5.76 -35.87 8.85
C GLU A 411 6.26 -34.84 9.87
N ALA A 412 5.64 -34.77 11.06
CA ALA A 412 6.09 -33.90 12.16
C ALA A 412 7.61 -34.00 12.44
N PRO A 413 8.28 -35.18 12.43
CA PRO A 413 9.74 -35.25 12.61
C PRO A 413 10.54 -34.63 11.46
N LEU A 414 9.99 -34.57 10.24
CA LEU A 414 10.60 -33.89 9.09
C LEU A 414 10.43 -32.38 9.21
N ILE A 415 9.22 -31.93 9.59
CA ILE A 415 8.91 -30.51 9.87
C ILE A 415 9.81 -29.98 10.99
N PHE A 416 9.99 -30.73 12.09
CA PHE A 416 10.89 -30.37 13.18
C PHE A 416 12.35 -30.24 12.70
N LYS A 417 12.86 -31.23 11.95
CA LYS A 417 14.24 -31.19 11.43
C LYS A 417 14.46 -30.01 10.46
N PHE A 418 13.56 -29.83 9.50
CA PHE A 418 13.63 -28.76 8.51
C PHE A 418 13.47 -27.37 9.15
N GLY A 419 12.60 -27.25 10.15
CA GLY A 419 12.46 -26.04 10.96
C GLY A 419 13.77 -25.65 11.65
N LEU A 420 14.46 -26.59 12.31
CA LEU A 420 15.80 -26.33 12.87
C LEU A 420 16.80 -25.89 11.79
N GLU A 421 16.84 -26.58 10.65
CA GLU A 421 17.76 -26.26 9.55
C GLU A 421 17.51 -24.87 8.94
N LEU A 422 16.26 -24.40 8.91
CA LEU A 422 15.91 -23.04 8.47
C LEU A 422 16.22 -21.96 9.51
N LEU A 423 16.00 -22.23 10.80
CA LEU A 423 16.30 -21.27 11.87
C LEU A 423 17.81 -21.07 12.08
N GLN A 424 18.64 -21.97 11.57
CA GLN A 424 20.11 -21.85 11.53
C GLN A 424 20.63 -21.06 10.31
N VAL A 425 19.76 -20.55 9.44
CA VAL A 425 20.16 -19.71 8.29
C VAL A 425 20.45 -18.28 8.75
N SER A 426 21.71 -17.86 8.66
CA SER A 426 22.15 -16.47 8.88
C SER A 426 21.48 -15.50 7.91
N SER A 427 21.14 -14.28 8.36
CA SER A 427 20.52 -13.29 7.47
C SER A 427 21.43 -12.87 6.31
N SER A 428 20.81 -12.69 5.14
CA SER A 428 21.47 -12.26 3.90
C SER A 428 21.46 -10.74 3.69
N SER A 429 20.76 -9.97 4.54
CA SER A 429 20.59 -8.51 4.37
C SER A 429 21.85 -7.68 4.63
N GLY A 430 22.87 -8.24 5.30
CA GLY A 430 24.11 -7.53 5.63
C GLY A 430 23.98 -6.50 6.76
N GLU A 431 22.78 -6.32 7.31
CA GLU A 431 22.54 -5.59 8.55
C GLU A 431 23.15 -6.37 9.73
N PHE A 432 23.56 -5.66 10.79
CA PHE A 432 23.97 -6.32 12.03
C PHE A 432 22.75 -7.01 12.66
N GLU A 433 22.72 -8.34 12.66
CA GLU A 433 21.70 -9.08 13.39
C GLU A 433 21.74 -8.71 14.88
N ASP A 434 20.59 -8.37 15.45
CA ASP A 434 20.45 -8.28 16.89
C ASP A 434 20.56 -9.69 17.49
N ALA A 435 21.65 -9.93 18.23
CA ALA A 435 21.90 -11.18 18.92
C ALA A 435 20.77 -11.53 19.91
N ALA A 436 20.16 -10.54 20.57
CA ALA A 436 19.03 -10.77 21.47
C ALA A 436 17.80 -11.27 20.72
N ALA A 437 17.50 -10.71 19.54
CA ALA A 437 16.43 -11.19 18.67
C ALA A 437 16.69 -12.63 18.18
N SER A 438 17.92 -12.96 17.76
CA SER A 438 18.28 -14.32 17.36
C SER A 438 18.22 -15.33 18.54
N GLN A 439 18.58 -14.93 19.76
CA GLN A 439 18.42 -15.75 20.97
C GLN A 439 16.94 -15.97 21.36
N GLN A 440 16.11 -14.94 21.24
CA GLN A 440 14.67 -15.01 21.55
C GLN A 440 13.93 -16.07 20.72
N VAL A 441 14.30 -16.25 19.45
CA VAL A 441 13.74 -17.29 18.56
C VAL A 441 13.91 -18.69 19.14
N TRP A 442 15.11 -19.00 19.67
CA TRP A 442 15.42 -20.30 20.25
C TRP A 442 14.74 -20.52 21.60
N LEU A 443 14.65 -19.48 22.43
CA LEU A 443 13.96 -19.54 23.72
C LEU A 443 12.46 -19.80 23.59
N GLU A 444 11.75 -19.08 22.71
CA GLU A 444 10.32 -19.30 22.49
C GLU A 444 10.03 -20.71 21.94
N LEU A 445 10.87 -21.21 21.03
CA LEU A 445 10.73 -22.57 20.50
C LEU A 445 11.00 -23.63 21.58
N ALA A 446 12.00 -23.42 22.45
CA ALA A 446 12.32 -24.32 23.56
C ALA A 446 11.19 -24.37 24.62
N GLU A 447 10.58 -23.23 24.97
CA GLU A 447 9.43 -23.19 25.88
C GLU A 447 8.22 -23.90 25.26
N CYS A 448 7.89 -23.61 23.98
CA CYS A 448 6.83 -24.32 23.25
C CYS A 448 7.06 -25.83 23.22
N CYS A 449 8.30 -26.30 23.09
CA CYS A 449 8.64 -27.73 23.12
C CYS A 449 8.30 -28.36 24.46
N LEU A 450 8.73 -27.76 25.58
CA LEU A 450 8.48 -28.30 26.90
C LEU A 450 7.01 -28.21 27.31
N ALA A 451 6.30 -27.15 26.88
CA ALA A 451 4.87 -27.00 27.07
C ALA A 451 4.05 -28.07 26.28
N GLU A 452 4.32 -28.25 24.98
CA GLU A 452 3.65 -29.27 24.14
C GLU A 452 3.95 -30.71 24.61
N ALA A 453 5.16 -30.97 25.09
CA ALA A 453 5.53 -32.27 25.65
C ALA A 453 4.86 -32.54 27.02
N ARG A 454 4.40 -31.50 27.72
CA ARG A 454 3.72 -31.56 29.03
C ARG A 454 2.20 -31.65 28.92
N SER A 455 1.58 -30.89 28.01
CA SER A 455 0.12 -30.91 27.83
C SER A 455 -0.39 -32.26 27.34
N ARG A 456 0.38 -32.94 26.46
CA ARG A 456 -0.07 -34.17 25.80
C ARG A 456 0.01 -35.41 26.69
N PRO A 457 -1.08 -36.17 26.85
CA PRO A 457 -1.02 -37.48 27.50
C PRO A 457 -0.17 -38.46 26.69
N VAL A 458 0.69 -39.23 27.36
CA VAL A 458 1.56 -40.22 26.72
C VAL A 458 0.75 -41.46 26.31
N THR A 459 0.48 -41.60 25.02
CA THR A 459 -0.22 -42.74 24.41
C THR A 459 0.68 -43.45 23.39
N SER A 460 0.25 -44.60 22.87
CA SER A 460 0.93 -45.27 21.76
C SER A 460 0.98 -44.45 20.47
N GLN A 461 0.14 -43.42 20.34
CA GLN A 461 0.09 -42.52 19.18
C GLN A 461 0.87 -41.22 19.39
N SER A 462 0.81 -40.61 20.59
CA SER A 462 1.53 -39.35 20.88
C SER A 462 3.01 -39.57 21.21
N LYS A 463 3.40 -40.75 21.70
CA LYS A 463 4.78 -41.04 22.12
C LYS A 463 5.87 -40.75 21.07
N PRO A 464 5.73 -41.09 19.77
CA PRO A 464 6.73 -40.74 18.76
C PRO A 464 6.88 -39.23 18.54
N TYR A 465 5.78 -38.48 18.65
CA TYR A 465 5.74 -37.02 18.52
C TYR A 465 6.45 -36.34 19.71
N ILE A 466 6.11 -36.72 20.94
CA ILE A 466 6.77 -36.22 22.17
C ILE A 466 8.28 -36.53 22.16
N LEU A 467 8.67 -37.74 21.72
CA LEU A 467 10.09 -38.12 21.56
C LEU A 467 10.82 -37.31 20.48
N SER A 468 10.12 -36.77 19.49
CA SER A 468 10.71 -35.93 18.45
C SER A 468 10.92 -34.50 18.96
N ILE A 469 9.96 -33.96 19.72
CA ILE A 469 10.05 -32.65 20.38
C ILE A 469 11.23 -32.60 21.37
N LEU A 470 11.34 -33.60 22.26
CA LEU A 470 12.44 -33.67 23.24
C LEU A 470 13.82 -33.74 22.58
N LYS A 471 13.90 -34.28 21.35
CA LYS A 471 15.12 -34.32 20.55
C LYS A 471 15.36 -33.06 19.75
N MET A 472 14.30 -32.34 19.36
CA MET A 472 14.43 -31.02 18.75
C MET A 472 15.06 -30.03 19.74
N LEU A 473 14.62 -30.06 21.00
CA LEU A 473 15.21 -29.25 22.10
C LEU A 473 16.71 -29.48 22.27
N GLN A 474 17.16 -30.74 22.24
CA GLN A 474 18.58 -31.14 22.36
C GLN A 474 19.45 -30.81 21.12
N GLN A 475 18.90 -30.09 20.13
CA GLN A 475 19.59 -29.65 18.91
C GLN A 475 19.51 -28.13 18.69
N MET A 476 19.00 -27.37 19.68
CA MET A 476 18.95 -25.90 19.63
C MET A 476 20.23 -25.31 20.22
N PRO A 477 20.83 -24.26 19.60
CA PRO A 477 21.95 -23.54 20.17
C PRO A 477 21.44 -22.64 21.31
N LEU A 478 21.44 -23.18 22.53
CA LEU A 478 20.95 -22.49 23.74
C LEU A 478 22.09 -21.96 24.62
N GLU A 479 23.34 -22.28 24.27
CA GLU A 479 24.56 -21.89 24.97
C GLU A 479 24.77 -20.36 25.03
N GLU A 480 24.18 -19.60 24.10
CA GLU A 480 24.28 -18.14 24.06
C GLU A 480 23.12 -17.42 24.79
N CYS A 481 22.13 -18.16 25.30
CA CYS A 481 20.93 -17.59 25.90
C CYS A 481 21.12 -17.19 27.37
N PRO A 482 20.37 -16.19 27.90
CA PRO A 482 20.44 -15.80 29.30
C PRO A 482 20.19 -16.95 30.28
N SER A 483 21.08 -17.12 31.28
CA SER A 483 21.04 -18.21 32.26
C SER A 483 19.72 -18.29 33.04
N CYS A 484 19.08 -17.15 33.33
CA CYS A 484 17.76 -17.11 33.95
C CYS A 484 16.68 -17.82 33.10
N SER A 485 16.77 -17.76 31.77
CA SER A 485 15.89 -18.47 30.83
C SER A 485 16.24 -19.96 30.74
N ILE A 486 17.52 -20.33 30.81
CA ILE A 486 17.96 -21.74 30.86
C ILE A 486 17.44 -22.44 32.12
N LYS A 487 17.55 -21.81 33.29
CA LYS A 487 16.96 -22.29 34.55
C LYS A 487 15.45 -22.46 34.46
N LEU A 488 14.77 -21.54 33.77
CA LEU A 488 13.34 -21.57 33.52
C LEU A 488 12.94 -22.82 32.71
N LEU A 489 13.66 -23.10 31.62
CA LEU A 489 13.50 -24.31 30.81
C LEU A 489 13.85 -25.58 31.61
N LYS A 490 14.92 -25.57 32.41
CA LYS A 490 15.32 -26.70 33.27
C LYS A 490 14.18 -27.08 34.22
N SER A 491 13.57 -26.10 34.90
CA SER A 491 12.45 -26.35 35.82
C SER A 491 11.25 -27.01 35.14
N LEU A 492 10.91 -26.61 33.90
CA LEU A 492 9.87 -27.28 33.12
C LEU A 492 10.23 -28.72 32.75
N ALA A 493 11.48 -28.96 32.35
CA ALA A 493 11.97 -30.30 32.00
C ALA A 493 11.99 -31.24 33.22
N GLU A 494 12.37 -30.75 34.40
CA GLU A 494 12.30 -31.46 35.68
C GLU A 494 10.85 -31.77 36.08
N SER A 495 9.96 -30.78 35.98
CA SER A 495 8.53 -30.94 36.29
C SER A 495 7.85 -31.94 35.35
N LEU A 496 8.24 -31.95 34.07
CA LEU A 496 7.82 -32.96 33.09
C LEU A 496 8.38 -34.36 33.39
N HIS A 497 9.65 -34.44 33.80
CA HIS A 497 10.29 -35.69 34.21
C HIS A 497 9.60 -36.32 35.44
N ALA A 498 9.26 -35.50 36.44
CA ALA A 498 8.53 -35.94 37.63
C ALA A 498 7.09 -36.41 37.33
N GLY A 499 6.44 -35.82 36.32
CA GLY A 499 5.07 -36.17 35.93
C GLY A 499 4.93 -37.46 35.10
N THR A 500 5.97 -37.88 34.38
CA THR A 500 5.86 -38.96 33.39
C THR A 500 6.04 -40.37 33.97
N LYS A 501 5.20 -41.31 33.50
CA LYS A 501 5.21 -42.73 33.92
C LYS A 501 5.76 -43.68 32.85
N ASP A 502 6.07 -43.18 31.66
CA ASP A 502 6.64 -43.98 30.57
C ASP A 502 8.17 -43.98 30.64
N LYS A 503 8.79 -45.15 30.75
CA LYS A 503 10.25 -45.30 30.93
C LYS A 503 11.10 -44.69 29.81
N VAL A 504 10.57 -44.51 28.60
CA VAL A 504 11.30 -43.93 27.46
C VAL A 504 11.18 -42.41 27.50
N ILE A 505 9.97 -41.88 27.75
CA ILE A 505 9.81 -40.42 27.99
C ILE A 505 10.59 -39.99 29.23
N ALA A 506 10.56 -40.77 30.32
CA ALA A 506 11.36 -40.52 31.52
C ALA A 506 12.88 -40.48 31.22
N LYS A 507 13.39 -41.38 30.38
CA LYS A 507 14.81 -41.33 29.96
C LYS A 507 15.11 -40.05 29.18
N GLU A 508 14.31 -39.75 28.16
CA GLU A 508 14.63 -38.69 27.20
C GLU A 508 14.36 -37.29 27.80
N THR A 509 13.45 -37.17 28.78
CA THR A 509 13.31 -35.99 29.64
C THR A 509 14.49 -35.83 30.61
N ALA A 510 15.00 -36.91 31.21
CA ALA A 510 16.21 -36.85 32.02
C ALA A 510 17.48 -36.56 31.19
N ASP A 511 17.50 -36.92 29.90
CA ASP A 511 18.55 -36.49 28.96
C ASP A 511 18.40 -35.00 28.62
N ALA A 512 17.18 -34.49 28.47
CA ALA A 512 16.92 -33.06 28.26
C ALA A 512 17.24 -32.19 29.50
N VAL A 513 16.94 -32.66 30.72
CA VAL A 513 17.38 -31.99 31.96
C VAL A 513 18.91 -31.92 32.00
N ARG A 514 19.61 -33.05 31.77
CA ARG A 514 21.09 -33.06 31.75
C ARG A 514 21.72 -32.23 30.63
N PHE A 515 21.01 -31.98 29.53
CA PHE A 515 21.44 -31.03 28.51
C PHE A 515 21.33 -29.58 29.02
N LEU A 516 20.19 -29.19 29.58
CA LEU A 516 19.99 -27.86 30.15
C LEU A 516 20.89 -27.58 31.37
N GLU A 517 21.23 -28.63 32.15
CA GLU A 517 22.22 -28.56 33.23
C GLU A 517 23.67 -28.38 32.76
N ALA A 518 23.99 -28.81 31.53
CA ALA A 518 25.34 -28.69 30.99
C ALA A 518 25.63 -27.30 30.37
N ILE A 519 24.60 -26.45 30.29
CA ILE A 519 24.65 -25.09 29.70
C ILE A 519 24.12 -24.00 30.67
N ASP A 520 23.87 -24.34 31.93
CA ASP A 520 23.56 -23.36 32.98
C ASP A 520 24.87 -22.88 33.62
N ASP A 521 25.37 -21.74 33.17
CA ASP A 521 26.60 -21.10 33.66
C ASP A 521 26.49 -20.56 35.10
N ALA A 522 25.30 -20.57 35.74
CA ALA A 522 25.07 -19.96 37.05
C ALA A 522 24.25 -20.85 38.02
N PRO A 523 24.57 -22.14 38.21
CA PRO A 523 23.65 -23.13 38.82
C PRO A 523 23.33 -22.89 40.30
N ASP A 524 24.13 -22.09 41.02
CA ASP A 524 23.95 -21.79 42.45
C ASP A 524 22.92 -20.66 42.72
N GLU A 525 22.51 -19.90 41.70
CA GLU A 525 21.57 -18.79 41.83
C GLU A 525 20.12 -19.25 41.55
N VAL A 526 19.25 -19.11 42.56
CA VAL A 526 17.89 -19.67 42.59
C VAL A 526 16.86 -18.73 41.94
N LEU A 527 15.99 -19.27 41.09
CA LEU A 527 14.81 -18.57 40.54
C LEU A 527 13.88 -18.06 41.65
N THR A 528 13.27 -16.89 41.46
CA THR A 528 12.26 -16.41 42.42
C THR A 528 10.95 -17.17 42.31
N GLU A 529 10.22 -17.28 43.42
CA GLU A 529 8.93 -17.98 43.48
C GLU A 529 7.90 -17.34 42.51
N ASP A 530 7.95 -16.01 42.33
CA ASP A 530 7.16 -15.27 41.35
C ASP A 530 7.50 -15.61 39.89
N GLN A 531 8.80 -15.78 39.55
CA GLN A 531 9.23 -16.19 38.21
C GLN A 531 8.71 -17.59 37.86
N LEU A 532 8.84 -18.53 38.80
CA LEU A 532 8.31 -19.89 38.64
C LEU A 532 6.78 -19.90 38.53
N ALA A 533 6.09 -19.11 39.36
CA ALA A 533 4.63 -18.96 39.30
C ALA A 533 4.14 -18.25 38.03
N ALA A 534 4.93 -17.34 37.44
CA ALA A 534 4.64 -16.73 36.14
C ALA A 534 4.79 -17.73 34.99
N LEU A 535 5.88 -18.50 34.98
CA LEU A 535 6.13 -19.55 33.99
C LEU A 535 5.04 -20.62 33.97
N MET A 536 4.68 -21.14 35.15
CA MET A 536 3.65 -22.18 35.27
C MET A 536 2.31 -21.70 34.67
N ARG A 537 1.94 -20.42 34.90
CA ARG A 537 0.76 -19.80 34.28
C ARG A 537 0.88 -19.70 32.75
N ARG A 538 2.05 -19.36 32.19
CA ARG A 538 2.25 -19.37 30.72
C ARG A 538 2.06 -20.76 30.12
N VAL A 539 2.64 -21.78 30.74
CA VAL A 539 2.55 -23.17 30.25
C VAL A 539 1.14 -23.75 30.40
N GLU A 540 0.42 -23.40 31.46
CA GLU A 540 -1.00 -23.73 31.65
C GLU A 540 -1.92 -22.94 30.70
N GLN A 541 -1.52 -21.76 30.23
CA GLN A 541 -2.22 -21.04 29.16
C GLN A 541 -1.95 -21.70 27.80
N TYR A 542 -0.68 -21.91 27.43
CA TYR A 542 -0.30 -22.59 26.18
C TYR A 542 -0.97 -23.97 26.02
N GLY A 543 -1.13 -24.72 27.11
CA GLY A 543 -1.88 -25.98 27.10
C GLY A 543 -3.35 -25.80 26.71
N ARG A 544 -4.04 -24.79 27.25
CA ARG A 544 -5.43 -24.47 26.91
C ARG A 544 -5.56 -23.95 25.48
N ASP A 545 -4.70 -23.03 25.07
CA ASP A 545 -4.69 -22.48 23.71
C ASP A 545 -4.42 -23.59 22.66
N ALA A 546 -3.61 -24.60 23.02
CA ALA A 546 -3.35 -25.77 22.18
C ALA A 546 -4.55 -26.73 22.06
N ASP A 547 -5.33 -26.90 23.13
CA ASP A 547 -6.52 -27.74 23.18
C ASP A 547 -7.76 -27.05 22.56
N GLU A 548 -7.89 -25.72 22.69
CA GLU A 548 -8.94 -24.93 22.03
C GLU A 548 -8.74 -24.90 20.51
N GLN A 549 -7.48 -24.79 20.05
CA GLN A 549 -7.08 -25.06 18.65
C GLN A 549 -7.19 -26.54 18.24
N LEU A 550 -7.51 -27.46 19.16
CA LEU A 550 -7.80 -28.86 18.89
C LEU A 550 -9.29 -29.08 18.59
N GLU A 551 -10.18 -28.42 19.33
CA GLU A 551 -11.63 -28.60 19.24
C GLU A 551 -12.33 -27.65 18.24
N GLY A 552 -11.80 -26.44 18.02
CA GLY A 552 -12.44 -25.36 17.23
C GLY A 552 -12.64 -25.58 15.71
N VAL A 553 -12.60 -26.81 15.21
CA VAL A 553 -12.90 -27.18 13.80
C VAL A 553 -13.76 -28.45 13.72
N LEU A 554 -14.68 -28.62 14.69
CA LEU A 554 -15.68 -29.69 14.67
C LEU A 554 -17.09 -29.10 14.48
N ASP A 555 -17.71 -29.43 13.35
CA ASP A 555 -19.12 -29.14 13.10
C ASP A 555 -20.01 -29.97 14.06
N PRO A 556 -21.03 -29.41 14.75
CA PRO A 556 -21.83 -30.14 15.74
C PRO A 556 -22.71 -31.30 15.20
N SER A 557 -22.57 -31.67 13.92
CA SER A 557 -23.51 -32.52 13.18
C SER A 557 -23.34 -34.04 13.34
N GLU A 558 -22.30 -34.53 14.05
CA GLU A 558 -22.09 -35.98 14.32
C GLU A 558 -22.33 -36.41 15.80
N GLN A 559 -23.41 -35.96 16.45
CA GLN A 559 -23.84 -36.49 17.76
C GLN A 559 -25.11 -37.36 17.73
N SER A 560 -25.18 -38.35 16.83
CA SER A 560 -26.16 -39.46 16.94
C SER A 560 -25.57 -40.66 17.69
N SER A 561 -25.67 -40.68 19.02
CA SER A 561 -25.18 -41.78 19.85
C SER A 561 -25.92 -43.11 19.58
N PRO A 562 -25.23 -44.23 19.28
CA PRO A 562 -25.88 -45.51 18.99
C PRO A 562 -26.45 -46.17 20.25
N THR A 563 -27.78 -46.26 20.33
CA THR A 563 -28.50 -46.80 21.49
C THR A 563 -28.21 -48.30 21.69
N ARG A 564 -27.59 -48.67 22.82
CA ARG A 564 -27.28 -50.06 23.17
C ARG A 564 -28.53 -50.94 23.24
N SER A 565 -28.68 -51.89 22.32
CA SER A 565 -29.52 -53.07 22.50
C SER A 565 -28.67 -54.28 22.92
N ARG A 566 -29.06 -54.96 24.01
CA ARG A 566 -28.39 -56.15 24.55
C ARG A 566 -28.98 -57.42 23.93
N VAL A 567 -28.18 -58.19 23.19
CA VAL A 567 -28.40 -59.65 23.02
C VAL A 567 -27.04 -60.36 23.13
N SER A 568 -27.01 -61.54 23.75
CA SER A 568 -25.76 -62.32 23.91
C SER A 568 -25.86 -63.71 23.29
N LYS A 569 -24.74 -64.19 22.74
CA LYS A 569 -24.35 -65.61 22.58
C LYS A 569 -25.43 -66.61 22.10
N ARG A 570 -25.32 -67.04 20.83
CA ARG A 570 -25.15 -68.45 20.35
C ARG A 570 -25.38 -68.52 18.83
N GLY A 571 -25.06 -69.66 18.19
CA GLY A 571 -25.83 -70.07 16.99
C GLY A 571 -25.13 -70.37 15.67
N ARG A 572 -23.90 -70.89 15.66
CA ARG A 572 -23.38 -71.92 14.71
C ARG A 572 -24.20 -72.22 13.41
N ALA A 573 -23.61 -71.82 12.27
CA ALA A 573 -23.55 -72.55 10.98
C ALA A 573 -24.77 -72.61 10.01
N VAL A 574 -24.55 -73.33 8.90
CA VAL A 574 -25.42 -73.66 7.74
C VAL A 574 -25.53 -72.61 6.62
N SER A 575 -24.44 -72.60 5.84
CA SER A 575 -24.35 -72.40 4.40
C SER A 575 -25.58 -72.66 3.49
N SER A 576 -25.50 -72.03 2.31
CA SER A 576 -25.84 -72.60 0.99
C SER A 576 -27.24 -72.39 0.37
N ALA A 577 -27.29 -71.43 -0.55
CA ALA A 577 -28.00 -71.51 -1.84
C ALA A 577 -29.56 -71.42 -1.79
N MET A 578 -30.33 -71.42 -2.89
CA MET A 578 -29.97 -71.81 -4.26
C MET A 578 -30.87 -71.22 -5.38
N ARG A 579 -30.26 -70.73 -6.49
CA ARG A 579 -30.78 -70.70 -7.89
C ARG A 579 -32.03 -69.84 -8.18
N SER A 580 -32.45 -69.56 -9.44
CA SER A 580 -31.80 -69.45 -10.77
C SER A 580 -32.80 -68.74 -11.73
N THR A 581 -32.70 -68.59 -13.05
CA THR A 581 -31.90 -69.19 -14.17
C THR A 581 -31.97 -68.17 -15.35
N ALA A 582 -30.93 -67.89 -16.14
CA ALA A 582 -30.51 -68.60 -17.37
C ALA A 582 -31.57 -68.61 -18.52
N LYS A 583 -31.24 -68.63 -19.83
CA LYS A 583 -29.94 -68.83 -20.51
C LYS A 583 -29.96 -68.43 -22.01
N THR A 584 -28.85 -67.88 -22.52
CA THR A 584 -28.28 -68.01 -23.89
C THR A 584 -29.16 -68.00 -25.17
N GLY A 585 -28.84 -67.05 -26.07
CA GLY A 585 -28.95 -67.19 -27.53
C GLY A 585 -28.50 -65.89 -28.25
N ARG A 586 -27.73 -65.77 -29.34
CA ARG A 586 -26.84 -66.58 -30.20
C ARG A 586 -27.00 -66.01 -31.63
N ARG A 587 -26.00 -65.29 -32.20
CA ARG A 587 -25.67 -65.08 -33.65
C ARG A 587 -25.20 -63.64 -34.02
N ARG A 588 -24.32 -63.61 -35.04
CA ARG A 588 -23.86 -62.50 -35.93
C ARG A 588 -24.85 -62.36 -37.13
N PRO A 589 -24.86 -61.32 -37.99
CA PRO A 589 -23.73 -60.75 -38.79
C PRO A 589 -23.55 -59.21 -38.57
N ALA A 590 -22.57 -58.43 -39.08
CA ALA A 590 -21.74 -58.36 -40.31
C ALA A 590 -22.47 -57.80 -41.56
N ALA A 591 -21.91 -56.92 -42.41
CA ALA A 591 -20.62 -56.18 -42.46
C ALA A 591 -20.92 -54.71 -42.92
N SER A 592 -20.03 -53.76 -43.27
CA SER A 592 -18.59 -53.67 -43.66
C SER A 592 -18.00 -52.31 -43.14
N GLN A 593 -16.93 -51.64 -43.61
CA GLN A 593 -15.94 -51.81 -44.71
C GLN A 593 -14.55 -51.18 -44.36
N THR A 594 -13.78 -50.72 -45.36
CA THR A 594 -12.30 -50.48 -45.36
C THR A 594 -11.90 -49.51 -46.51
N PRO A 595 -10.60 -49.12 -46.72
CA PRO A 595 -9.31 -49.34 -46.01
C PRO A 595 -8.73 -48.01 -45.42
N LEU A 596 -7.46 -47.76 -45.03
CA LEU A 596 -6.10 -48.39 -45.04
C LEU A 596 -5.57 -48.56 -43.58
N ALA A 597 -4.38 -49.06 -43.18
CA ALA A 597 -3.01 -49.28 -43.74
C ALA A 597 -2.04 -48.06 -43.64
N GLU A 598 -0.77 -48.20 -43.23
CA GLU A 598 0.09 -49.40 -42.99
C GLU A 598 0.70 -49.50 -41.57
N ASN A 599 1.62 -50.46 -41.35
CA ASN A 599 2.08 -50.94 -40.02
C ASN A 599 3.50 -51.56 -40.09
N SER A 600 4.36 -51.36 -39.07
CA SER A 600 5.50 -52.22 -38.66
C SER A 600 6.39 -51.53 -37.59
N GLY A 601 7.00 -52.21 -36.62
CA GLY A 601 6.82 -53.61 -36.21
C GLY A 601 7.80 -54.08 -35.11
N GLU A 602 7.40 -55.13 -34.38
CA GLU A 602 8.26 -56.11 -33.65
C GLU A 602 9.05 -55.63 -32.40
N SER A 603 9.41 -56.48 -31.40
CA SER A 603 8.88 -57.78 -30.89
C SER A 603 9.59 -58.11 -29.54
N ASP A 604 9.16 -59.04 -28.66
CA ASP A 604 7.84 -59.50 -28.19
C ASP A 604 8.06 -60.40 -26.92
N THR A 605 6.99 -60.80 -26.21
CA THR A 605 6.90 -61.88 -25.18
C THR A 605 7.57 -61.71 -23.80
N ASP A 606 7.20 -62.42 -22.72
CA ASP A 606 5.92 -62.99 -22.21
C ASP A 606 6.14 -63.54 -20.76
N GLN A 607 5.06 -63.82 -20.01
CA GLN A 607 4.92 -64.69 -18.82
C GLN A 607 5.51 -64.29 -17.44
N GLY A 608 4.76 -64.68 -16.39
CA GLY A 608 5.38 -65.66 -15.46
C GLY A 608 5.28 -65.50 -13.94
N SER A 609 4.11 -65.19 -13.37
CA SER A 609 3.71 -65.49 -11.96
C SER A 609 4.73 -66.13 -10.98
N ARG A 610 5.06 -65.44 -9.86
CA ARG A 610 4.88 -65.93 -8.46
C ARG A 610 5.34 -64.93 -7.38
N LYS A 611 4.70 -64.99 -6.20
CA LYS A 611 5.09 -64.36 -4.92
C LYS A 611 5.91 -65.37 -4.06
N PRO A 612 6.38 -65.02 -2.85
CA PRO A 612 7.41 -64.03 -2.49
C PRO A 612 8.54 -64.72 -1.66
N VAL A 613 9.54 -63.97 -1.15
CA VAL A 613 10.20 -64.15 0.17
C VAL A 613 11.31 -63.09 0.36
N ALA A 614 11.65 -62.77 1.60
CA ALA A 614 12.65 -61.75 1.96
C ALA A 614 14.01 -62.33 2.38
N ALA A 615 15.07 -61.54 2.22
CA ALA A 615 16.37 -61.72 2.87
C ALA A 615 16.97 -60.33 3.19
N ALA A 616 17.73 -60.19 4.29
CA ALA A 616 18.20 -58.89 4.77
C ALA A 616 19.64 -58.89 5.28
N SER A 617 20.49 -58.01 4.72
CA SER A 617 21.67 -57.38 5.33
C SER A 617 22.20 -56.29 4.38
N ARG A 618 22.59 -55.07 4.78
CA ARG A 618 23.34 -54.55 5.95
C ARG A 618 24.87 -54.59 5.78
N ARG A 619 25.45 -53.47 5.33
CA ARG A 619 26.67 -52.80 5.87
C ARG A 619 26.91 -51.49 5.10
N GLN A 620 26.83 -50.33 5.78
CA GLN A 620 27.93 -49.61 6.46
C GLN A 620 28.99 -49.02 5.51
N LEU A 621 29.00 -47.68 5.40
CA LEU A 621 30.11 -46.88 4.88
C LEU A 621 30.85 -46.19 6.04
N PRO A 622 32.19 -46.18 6.06
CA PRO A 622 33.01 -45.43 7.03
C PRO A 622 33.37 -44.02 6.53
N ALA A 623 34.11 -43.26 7.33
CA ALA A 623 34.28 -41.80 7.19
C ALA A 623 35.59 -41.33 6.51
N ARG A 624 35.61 -40.03 6.18
CA ARG A 624 36.77 -39.12 5.94
C ARG A 624 37.87 -39.53 4.95
N SER A 625 38.16 -38.64 3.99
CA SER A 625 39.48 -38.00 3.92
C SER A 625 39.45 -36.67 3.16
N ALA A 626 40.52 -35.87 3.29
CA ALA A 626 40.68 -34.54 2.69
C ALA A 626 41.20 -34.58 1.23
N ARG A 627 40.94 -33.51 0.47
CA ARG A 627 41.53 -33.29 -0.86
C ARG A 627 42.81 -32.44 -0.72
N THR A 628 43.97 -33.00 -1.06
CA THR A 628 45.29 -32.36 -0.90
C THR A 628 45.85 -31.80 -2.20
N THR A 629 46.76 -30.83 -2.07
CA THR A 629 47.39 -30.08 -3.17
C THR A 629 48.73 -30.69 -3.62
N LYS A 630 48.93 -30.80 -4.94
CA LYS A 630 50.23 -30.76 -5.65
C LYS A 630 49.98 -30.05 -6.99
N LYS A 631 50.64 -28.95 -7.39
CA LYS A 631 52.03 -28.46 -7.23
C LYS A 631 53.01 -29.11 -8.22
N LEU A 632 53.33 -28.35 -9.27
CA LEU A 632 54.49 -28.51 -10.13
C LEU A 632 55.44 -27.31 -9.95
N LYS A 633 56.69 -27.53 -10.36
CA LYS A 633 57.90 -26.68 -10.25
C LYS A 633 58.63 -26.86 -11.60
N GLU A 634 59.59 -26.06 -12.07
CA GLU A 634 60.45 -25.06 -11.43
C GLU A 634 61.08 -24.10 -12.48
N ALA A 635 62.00 -23.23 -12.02
CA ALA A 635 63.05 -22.51 -12.77
C ALA A 635 62.70 -21.19 -13.52
N SER A 636 63.64 -20.26 -13.77
CA SER A 636 64.86 -19.82 -13.01
C SER A 636 65.62 -18.71 -13.79
N SER A 637 65.61 -17.45 -13.35
CA SER A 637 66.61 -16.37 -13.63
C SER A 637 66.05 -14.99 -13.21
N SER A 638 66.82 -13.89 -13.11
CA SER A 638 68.03 -13.60 -12.30
C SER A 638 68.57 -12.19 -12.66
N GLU A 639 68.93 -11.35 -11.68
CA GLU A 639 69.81 -10.16 -11.82
C GLU A 639 69.22 -8.94 -12.63
N THR A 640 69.58 -7.65 -12.46
CA THR A 640 70.51 -6.93 -11.54
C THR A 640 70.16 -5.43 -11.36
N SER A 641 70.56 -4.85 -10.21
CA SER A 641 70.99 -3.44 -9.91
C SER A 641 70.42 -2.17 -10.62
N SER A 642 69.95 -1.20 -9.80
CA SER A 642 70.44 0.20 -9.55
C SER A 642 71.11 1.04 -10.69
N PRO A 643 71.00 2.41 -10.73
CA PRO A 643 71.18 3.31 -9.57
C PRO A 643 70.35 4.65 -9.54
N SER A 644 70.90 5.64 -8.81
CA SER A 644 70.46 6.98 -8.33
C SER A 644 70.35 8.11 -9.41
N GLU A 645 70.07 9.42 -9.18
CA GLU A 645 70.35 10.36 -8.06
C GLU A 645 69.41 11.61 -7.95
N SER A 646 69.41 12.25 -6.77
CA SER A 646 69.19 13.71 -6.50
C SER A 646 67.79 14.34 -6.73
N SER A 647 67.38 15.46 -6.10
CA SER A 647 67.99 16.37 -5.09
C SER A 647 66.95 16.96 -4.12
N ASP A 648 67.39 17.44 -2.94
CA ASP A 648 66.94 18.57 -2.07
C ASP A 648 65.53 19.19 -2.27
N GLY A 649 64.76 19.65 -1.27
CA GLY A 649 64.89 20.00 0.16
C GLY A 649 63.51 20.62 0.58
N GLU A 650 63.13 20.97 1.81
CA GLU A 650 63.83 21.43 3.03
C GLU A 650 62.89 21.29 4.27
N ALA A 651 63.41 21.28 5.50
CA ALA A 651 62.84 21.64 6.84
C ALA A 651 61.31 21.53 7.20
N CYS A 652 60.88 21.31 8.47
CA CYS A 652 61.46 20.66 9.67
C CYS A 652 60.39 20.49 10.80
N SER A 653 60.66 19.58 11.75
CA SER A 653 60.33 19.53 13.20
C SER A 653 59.67 20.74 13.92
N LYS A 654 58.95 20.64 15.07
CA LYS A 654 58.46 19.52 15.94
C LYS A 654 57.56 20.06 17.10
N ALA A 655 56.60 19.24 17.54
CA ALA A 655 56.24 18.89 18.94
C ALA A 655 55.71 19.90 20.02
N THR A 656 54.93 19.30 20.95
CA THR A 656 54.78 19.55 22.42
C THR A 656 53.98 20.72 23.04
N GLY A 657 53.26 20.39 24.12
CA GLY A 657 52.65 21.30 25.14
C GLY A 657 51.13 21.51 25.00
N GLY A 658 50.31 21.64 26.07
CA GLY A 658 50.54 21.49 27.53
C GLY A 658 49.60 22.38 28.39
N LEU A 659 48.88 21.82 29.37
CA LEU A 659 47.94 22.51 30.32
C LEU A 659 48.67 23.25 31.48
N PRO A 660 48.05 24.23 32.20
CA PRO A 660 47.03 24.06 33.28
C PRO A 660 45.67 24.78 32.96
N ALA A 661 44.72 25.20 33.83
CA ALA A 661 44.44 25.30 35.30
C ALA A 661 42.89 25.28 35.56
N ALA A 662 42.22 25.13 36.72
CA ALA A 662 42.47 25.20 38.18
C ALA A 662 42.42 26.63 38.82
N ASP A 663 41.76 27.02 39.94
CA ASP A 663 40.73 26.49 40.92
C ASP A 663 40.00 27.75 41.57
N ASP A 664 39.08 27.79 42.56
CA ASP A 664 38.33 26.88 43.47
C ASP A 664 36.92 27.47 43.79
N ALA A 665 35.83 26.78 43.41
CA ALA A 665 34.59 26.45 44.16
C ALA A 665 33.77 27.45 45.07
N LYS A 666 32.64 26.91 45.59
CA LYS A 666 31.82 27.34 46.77
C LYS A 666 30.89 28.56 46.61
N GLU A 667 29.74 28.72 47.31
CA GLU A 667 28.82 27.79 48.02
C GLU A 667 27.48 28.51 48.38
N ASN A 668 26.46 27.74 48.81
CA ASN A 668 25.30 28.10 49.65
C ASN A 668 24.10 28.93 49.11
N CYS A 669 22.91 28.42 49.48
CA CYS A 669 21.58 29.04 49.46
C CYS A 669 21.31 29.73 50.83
N PRO A 670 20.31 30.64 51.04
CA PRO A 670 18.90 30.24 51.08
C PRO A 670 17.80 31.31 50.74
N LEU A 671 16.54 30.86 50.89
CA LEU A 671 15.21 31.53 50.91
C LEU A 671 15.09 32.74 51.89
N PRO A 672 14.01 33.62 51.91
CA PRO A 672 12.59 33.29 51.66
C PRO A 672 11.55 34.37 51.17
N ARG A 673 10.33 33.88 50.82
CA ARG A 673 8.90 34.32 51.07
C ARG A 673 8.55 35.72 51.69
N PRO A 674 7.26 36.20 51.67
CA PRO A 674 6.10 35.98 50.73
C PRO A 674 5.05 37.16 50.59
N GLU A 675 3.87 36.84 49.99
CA GLU A 675 2.47 37.29 50.30
C GLU A 675 1.77 38.55 49.70
N LYS A 676 0.67 38.25 48.97
CA LYS A 676 -0.74 38.75 49.05
C LYS A 676 -1.18 40.19 48.70
N ALA A 677 -2.01 40.24 47.65
CA ALA A 677 -3.41 40.75 47.60
C ALA A 677 -3.76 42.25 47.78
N ALA A 678 -4.52 42.78 46.80
CA ALA A 678 -5.81 43.45 47.00
C ALA A 678 -6.52 43.68 45.64
N ALA A 679 -7.83 43.94 45.65
CA ALA A 679 -8.60 44.30 44.46
C ALA A 679 -9.27 45.67 44.62
N THR A 680 -9.27 46.50 43.57
CA THR A 680 -10.25 47.59 43.34
C THR A 680 -10.08 48.19 41.94
N GLY A 681 -11.21 48.56 41.31
CA GLY A 681 -11.24 49.68 40.36
C GLY A 681 -11.79 50.94 41.05
N PRO A 682 -12.23 51.99 40.33
CA PRO A 682 -12.35 52.09 38.87
C PRO A 682 -12.02 53.50 38.28
N ARG A 683 -12.47 53.75 37.03
CA ARG A 683 -13.08 55.03 36.55
C ARG A 683 -12.18 56.22 36.07
N ARG A 684 -12.23 56.41 34.73
CA ARG A 684 -12.98 57.49 33.98
C ARG A 684 -12.23 58.74 33.46
N GLN A 685 -12.72 59.23 32.30
CA GLN A 685 -12.63 60.62 31.73
C GLN A 685 -11.31 61.04 31.04
N LEU A 686 -11.26 61.92 30.01
CA LEU A 686 -12.27 62.50 29.08
C LEU A 686 -11.58 63.18 27.85
N ARG A 687 -12.25 63.18 26.68
CA ARG A 687 -12.22 64.20 25.57
C ARG A 687 -10.93 64.40 24.74
N LEU A 688 -11.01 64.35 23.39
CA LEU A 688 -11.13 65.45 22.38
C LEU A 688 -9.82 66.27 22.20
N SER A 689 -9.46 66.78 21.01
CA SER A 689 -10.30 67.21 19.86
C SER A 689 -9.62 67.04 18.48
N SER A 690 -10.44 67.06 17.41
CA SER A 690 -10.37 67.85 16.13
C SER A 690 -9.01 68.16 15.44
N GLU A 691 -8.91 68.41 14.12
CA GLU A 691 -9.86 69.13 13.23
C GLU A 691 -9.54 68.93 11.71
N THR A 692 -10.58 68.84 10.84
CA THR A 692 -10.70 69.34 9.42
C THR A 692 -9.63 69.04 8.32
N LEU A 693 -9.87 69.06 7.00
CA LEU A 693 -11.00 69.37 6.05
C LEU A 693 -10.67 68.61 4.70
N SER A 694 -11.23 68.76 3.47
CA SER A 694 -12.29 69.57 2.81
C SER A 694 -12.68 68.98 1.44
N SER A 695 -13.98 69.12 1.06
CA SER A 695 -14.52 69.40 -0.31
C SER A 695 -14.30 68.41 -1.47
N GLN A 696 -15.24 68.21 -2.43
CA GLN A 696 -16.68 68.54 -2.66
C GLN A 696 -17.13 67.71 -3.92
N GLU A 697 -18.41 67.58 -4.33
CA GLU A 697 -19.70 68.09 -3.84
C GLU A 697 -20.37 67.05 -2.89
N GLY A 698 -21.53 66.39 -3.06
CA GLY A 698 -22.63 66.40 -4.06
C GLY A 698 -22.35 65.67 -5.39
N LEU A 699 -23.34 65.40 -6.27
CA LEU A 699 -24.80 65.61 -6.27
C LEU A 699 -25.47 64.48 -7.09
N SER A 700 -26.74 64.08 -6.95
CA SER A 700 -27.76 64.25 -5.89
C SER A 700 -28.94 63.29 -6.16
N SER A 701 -29.78 62.94 -5.17
CA SER A 701 -30.94 62.04 -5.35
C SER A 701 -32.10 62.39 -4.39
N THR A 702 -33.36 62.31 -4.87
CA THR A 702 -34.55 62.80 -4.12
C THR A 702 -35.66 61.76 -3.91
N SER A 703 -35.48 60.50 -4.32
CA SER A 703 -36.45 59.42 -4.08
C SER A 703 -36.21 58.65 -2.76
N ALA A 704 -34.95 58.53 -2.33
CA ALA A 704 -34.55 57.64 -1.24
C ALA A 704 -35.08 58.03 0.16
N SER A 705 -35.20 59.33 0.43
CA SER A 705 -35.63 59.86 1.74
C SER A 705 -37.05 59.44 2.14
N SER A 706 -37.93 59.20 1.16
CA SER A 706 -39.31 58.71 1.38
C SER A 706 -39.35 57.28 1.94
N ILE A 707 -38.36 56.45 1.59
CA ILE A 707 -38.27 55.05 2.02
C ILE A 707 -37.61 54.97 3.41
N ALA A 708 -36.50 55.69 3.61
CA ALA A 708 -35.80 55.74 4.90
C ALA A 708 -36.72 56.15 6.06
N ASN A 709 -37.55 57.18 5.86
CA ASN A 709 -38.51 57.66 6.86
C ASN A 709 -39.64 56.66 7.18
N ARG A 710 -39.92 55.69 6.31
CA ARG A 710 -40.87 54.60 6.59
C ARG A 710 -40.21 53.46 7.36
N LEU A 711 -38.96 53.12 7.03
CA LEU A 711 -38.21 52.06 7.71
C LEU A 711 -37.90 52.42 9.16
N HIS A 712 -37.51 53.68 9.44
CA HIS A 712 -37.23 54.11 10.81
C HIS A 712 -38.46 54.04 11.73
N ALA A 713 -39.67 54.24 11.17
CA ALA A 713 -40.94 54.07 11.88
C ALA A 713 -41.33 52.61 12.20
N MET A 714 -40.57 51.62 11.69
CA MET A 714 -40.79 50.19 11.94
C MET A 714 -39.84 49.58 12.98
N GLY A 715 -38.96 50.38 13.61
CA GLY A 715 -38.14 49.94 14.75
C GLY A 715 -37.05 48.91 14.43
N LEU A 716 -36.64 48.80 13.17
CA LEU A 716 -35.49 47.99 12.76
C LEU A 716 -34.25 48.89 12.66
N ASP A 717 -33.42 48.89 13.70
CA ASP A 717 -32.08 49.49 13.64
C ASP A 717 -31.21 48.68 12.67
N ALA A 718 -30.60 49.35 11.69
CA ALA A 718 -29.80 48.70 10.68
C ALA A 718 -28.45 48.23 11.27
N ALA A 719 -28.13 46.94 11.09
CA ALA A 719 -26.79 46.42 11.36
C ALA A 719 -25.75 47.19 10.52
N PRO A 720 -24.52 47.40 11.04
CA PRO A 720 -23.47 48.10 10.31
C PRO A 720 -23.17 47.37 8.99
N SER A 721 -23.10 48.12 7.89
CA SER A 721 -22.84 47.58 6.56
C SER A 721 -21.40 47.07 6.47
N GLN A 722 -21.21 45.78 6.77
CA GLN A 722 -19.96 45.09 6.54
C GLN A 722 -19.69 45.04 5.03
N THR A 723 -18.56 45.59 4.61
CA THR A 723 -18.09 45.48 3.23
C THR A 723 -17.81 44.02 2.90
N LEU A 724 -18.39 43.51 1.81
CA LEU A 724 -18.16 42.16 1.30
C LEU A 724 -16.65 41.82 1.30
N THR A 725 -16.31 40.62 1.71
CA THR A 725 -14.97 40.03 1.56
C THR A 725 -14.73 39.69 0.10
N THR A 726 -13.55 40.03 -0.38
CA THR A 726 -13.05 39.85 -1.74
C THR A 726 -11.74 39.05 -1.71
N LEU A 727 -11.27 38.58 -2.87
CA LEU A 727 -9.98 37.86 -2.94
C LEU A 727 -8.79 38.68 -2.38
N ALA A 728 -8.79 40.01 -2.56
CA ALA A 728 -7.75 40.88 -2.02
C ALA A 728 -7.71 40.88 -0.48
N ASP A 729 -8.83 40.62 0.20
CA ASP A 729 -8.94 40.52 1.65
C ASP A 729 -8.42 39.18 2.21
N LEU A 730 -8.10 38.21 1.35
CA LEU A 730 -7.61 36.89 1.73
C LEU A 730 -6.08 36.82 1.61
N VAL A 731 -5.46 36.06 2.53
CA VAL A 731 -4.04 35.68 2.45
C VAL A 731 -3.91 34.20 2.81
N VAL A 732 -3.24 33.40 1.99
CA VAL A 732 -2.87 32.03 2.37
C VAL A 732 -1.54 32.03 3.13
N VAL A 733 -1.43 31.19 4.16
CA VAL A 733 -0.21 30.99 4.92
C VAL A 733 0.04 29.49 5.10
N PHE A 734 1.22 29.02 4.72
CA PHE A 734 1.67 27.66 4.97
C PHE A 734 3.15 27.61 5.34
N GLY A 735 3.50 26.65 6.18
CA GLY A 735 4.88 26.28 6.45
C GLY A 735 5.40 25.34 5.37
N THR A 736 6.66 25.50 4.98
CA THR A 736 7.37 24.61 4.07
C THR A 736 8.81 24.43 4.58
N ASP A 737 9.64 23.61 3.95
CA ASP A 737 11.08 23.59 4.20
C ASP A 737 11.85 24.25 3.03
N ALA A 738 13.17 24.29 3.10
CA ALA A 738 14.02 24.83 2.04
C ALA A 738 14.42 23.77 0.99
N HIS A 739 13.77 22.61 0.96
CA HIS A 739 14.07 21.53 0.01
C HIS A 739 13.24 21.70 -1.27
N ASP A 740 13.86 21.49 -2.43
CA ASP A 740 13.29 21.84 -3.73
C ASP A 740 11.94 21.17 -4.02
N GLU A 741 11.65 20.01 -3.41
CA GLU A 741 10.42 19.27 -3.62
C GLU A 741 9.19 19.91 -2.94
N HIS A 742 9.32 20.31 -1.67
CA HIS A 742 8.26 21.01 -0.93
C HIS A 742 8.05 22.43 -1.48
N VAL A 743 9.14 23.14 -1.81
CA VAL A 743 9.06 24.43 -2.51
C VAL A 743 8.35 24.30 -3.86
N SER A 744 8.57 23.21 -4.61
CA SER A 744 7.86 22.94 -5.87
C SER A 744 6.35 22.74 -5.68
N LEU A 745 5.92 22.16 -4.57
CA LEU A 745 4.51 21.98 -4.23
C LEU A 745 3.86 23.31 -3.82
N ALA A 746 4.52 24.08 -2.95
CA ALA A 746 4.18 25.46 -2.63
C ALA A 746 4.10 26.38 -3.86
N HIS A 747 4.90 26.13 -4.91
CA HIS A 747 4.83 26.82 -6.20
C HIS A 747 3.66 26.35 -7.07
N ALA A 748 3.23 25.09 -6.97
CA ALA A 748 2.08 24.57 -7.72
C ALA A 748 0.75 25.20 -7.25
N THR A 749 0.62 25.54 -5.96
CA THR A 749 -0.58 26.20 -5.40
C THR A 749 -0.94 27.51 -6.12
N ARG A 750 0.02 28.16 -6.80
CA ARG A 750 -0.20 29.32 -7.71
C ARG A 750 -1.34 29.11 -8.70
N ALA A 751 -1.64 27.87 -9.08
CA ALA A 751 -2.75 27.53 -9.96
C ALA A 751 -4.12 27.95 -9.40
N TRP A 752 -4.40 27.66 -8.12
CA TRP A 752 -5.69 28.01 -7.49
C TRP A 752 -5.66 29.40 -6.81
N ARG A 753 -4.52 29.83 -6.26
CA ARG A 753 -4.42 31.10 -5.50
C ARG A 753 -4.31 32.37 -6.37
N LYS A 754 -4.90 32.36 -7.57
CA LYS A 754 -4.95 33.50 -8.49
C LYS A 754 -5.62 34.70 -7.81
N GLY A 755 -4.90 35.81 -7.64
CA GLY A 755 -5.47 37.05 -7.10
C GLY A 755 -5.58 37.14 -5.56
N ILE A 756 -5.05 36.18 -4.81
CA ILE A 756 -4.82 36.32 -3.35
C ILE A 756 -3.31 36.44 -3.06
N ARG A 757 -2.95 36.92 -1.88
CA ARG A 757 -1.54 36.94 -1.41
C ARG A 757 -1.19 35.62 -0.72
N ALA A 758 0.11 35.31 -0.66
CA ALA A 758 0.64 34.20 0.12
C ALA A 758 1.76 34.65 1.08
N VAL A 759 1.84 34.03 2.25
CA VAL A 759 3.02 34.10 3.13
C VAL A 759 3.57 32.69 3.31
N ILE A 760 4.84 32.50 2.98
CA ILE A 760 5.50 31.19 2.94
C ILE A 760 6.62 31.21 3.97
N VAL A 761 6.55 30.34 4.98
CA VAL A 761 7.55 30.31 6.07
C VAL A 761 8.45 29.08 5.91
N SER A 762 9.74 29.29 5.68
CA SER A 762 10.75 28.24 5.48
C SER A 762 11.67 28.06 6.70
N ASN A 763 12.41 26.96 6.76
CA ASN A 763 13.41 26.70 7.80
C ASN A 763 14.76 27.40 7.57
N GLN A 764 14.96 27.99 6.39
CA GLN A 764 16.17 28.74 6.03
C GLN A 764 15.79 30.10 5.45
N GLN A 765 16.71 31.07 5.57
CA GLN A 765 16.52 32.39 4.97
C GLN A 765 16.47 32.28 3.44
N PRO A 766 15.37 32.69 2.78
CA PRO A 766 15.23 32.51 1.34
C PRO A 766 16.21 33.40 0.57
N ALA A 767 16.81 32.83 -0.47
CA ALA A 767 17.73 33.50 -1.37
C ALA A 767 17.08 34.73 -2.06
N PRO A 768 17.84 35.78 -2.43
CA PRO A 768 17.29 36.99 -3.04
C PRO A 768 16.43 36.72 -4.28
N GLU A 769 16.82 35.75 -5.10
CA GLU A 769 16.15 35.33 -6.34
C GLU A 769 14.77 34.73 -6.04
N VAL A 770 14.67 33.92 -4.96
CA VAL A 770 13.40 33.34 -4.50
C VAL A 770 12.47 34.43 -3.99
N LYS A 771 13.00 35.44 -3.29
CA LYS A 771 12.21 36.61 -2.84
C LYS A 771 11.73 37.47 -4.01
N GLU A 772 12.54 37.63 -5.06
CA GLU A 772 12.16 38.39 -6.26
C GLU A 772 11.12 37.65 -7.13
N VAL A 773 11.26 36.33 -7.29
CA VAL A 773 10.24 35.48 -7.93
C VAL A 773 8.95 35.45 -7.09
N GLY A 774 9.07 35.40 -5.77
CA GLY A 774 7.94 35.45 -4.84
C GLY A 774 7.16 36.76 -4.95
N ALA A 775 7.85 37.90 -4.91
CA ALA A 775 7.22 39.22 -5.06
C ALA A 775 6.43 39.35 -6.38
N ARG A 776 6.94 38.78 -7.48
CA ARG A 776 6.23 38.71 -8.78
C ARG A 776 4.96 37.84 -8.76
N ASN A 777 4.79 36.97 -7.76
CA ASN A 777 3.65 36.08 -7.57
C ASN A 777 2.83 36.43 -6.31
N ALA A 778 2.97 37.65 -5.76
CA ALA A 778 2.34 38.11 -4.52
C ALA A 778 2.64 37.23 -3.27
N GLU A 779 3.82 36.63 -3.24
CA GLU A 779 4.35 35.82 -2.13
C GLU A 779 5.34 36.63 -1.27
N LEU A 780 5.11 36.64 0.04
CA LEU A 780 6.07 37.06 1.05
C LEU A 780 6.75 35.82 1.63
N TYR A 781 8.06 35.68 1.45
CA TYR A 781 8.83 34.61 2.09
C TYR A 781 9.43 35.08 3.41
N LEU A 782 9.19 34.31 4.48
CA LEU A 782 9.74 34.49 5.82
C LEU A 782 10.59 33.27 6.23
N ASP A 783 11.46 33.44 7.21
CA ASP A 783 12.24 32.35 7.81
C ASP A 783 11.96 32.17 9.31
N TYR A 784 11.90 30.91 9.75
CA TYR A 784 11.87 30.51 11.16
C TYR A 784 12.55 29.14 11.30
N PRO A 785 13.69 29.03 12.01
CA PRO A 785 14.51 27.83 11.98
C PRO A 785 13.83 26.61 12.62
N ASP A 786 14.16 25.42 12.12
CA ASP A 786 13.86 24.18 12.83
C ASP A 786 14.61 24.14 14.17
N ARG A 787 13.93 23.67 15.23
CA ARG A 787 14.62 23.35 16.47
C ARG A 787 15.51 22.11 16.24
N PRO A 788 16.77 22.11 16.71
CA PRO A 788 17.59 20.91 16.69
C PRO A 788 16.93 19.82 17.54
N ASN A 789 17.10 18.54 17.15
CA ASN A 789 16.51 17.39 17.83
C ASN A 789 17.05 17.20 19.26
N SER A 790 16.51 17.94 20.22
CA SER A 790 16.74 17.75 21.64
C SER A 790 16.07 16.47 22.12
N ALA A 791 16.74 15.69 22.98
CA ALA A 791 16.23 14.40 23.48
C ALA A 791 14.88 14.47 24.23
N THR A 792 14.44 15.66 24.63
CA THR A 792 13.07 15.96 25.04
C THR A 792 12.23 16.36 23.81
N PHE A 793 11.58 15.39 23.16
CA PHE A 793 10.72 15.64 22.01
C PHE A 793 9.45 16.41 22.42
N HIS A 794 9.26 17.60 21.84
CA HIS A 794 8.03 18.39 21.95
C HIS A 794 7.15 18.30 20.69
N SER A 795 7.68 17.84 19.56
CA SER A 795 6.95 17.62 18.31
C SER A 795 7.44 16.32 17.64
N GLN A 796 6.68 15.77 16.69
CA GLN A 796 7.06 14.52 16.03
C GLN A 796 7.99 14.75 14.83
N TYR A 797 7.86 15.89 14.15
CA TYR A 797 8.62 16.22 12.94
C TYR A 797 9.36 17.57 13.09
N PRO A 798 10.52 17.71 12.42
CA PRO A 798 11.03 19.03 12.03
C PRO A 798 9.94 19.77 11.24
N GLY A 799 9.81 21.08 11.44
CA GLY A 799 8.78 21.91 10.83
C GLY A 799 7.53 22.16 11.68
N ASP A 800 7.15 21.25 12.60
CA ASP A 800 5.89 21.35 13.34
C ASP A 800 5.69 22.71 14.04
N VAL A 801 6.74 23.19 14.73
CA VAL A 801 6.75 24.49 15.44
C VAL A 801 6.68 25.67 14.48
N ARG A 802 7.34 25.60 13.32
CA ARG A 802 7.31 26.66 12.29
C ARG A 802 5.92 26.79 11.69
N LEU A 803 5.30 25.66 11.35
CA LEU A 803 3.97 25.61 10.75
C LEU A 803 2.91 26.12 11.74
N ALA A 804 2.99 25.74 13.02
CA ALA A 804 2.12 26.28 14.07
C ALA A 804 2.29 27.81 14.28
N LEU A 805 3.51 28.34 14.11
CA LEU A 805 3.79 29.78 14.24
C LEU A 805 3.50 30.61 12.97
N ALA A 806 3.45 29.97 11.80
CA ALA A 806 3.30 30.63 10.50
C ALA A 806 2.17 31.69 10.44
N PRO A 807 0.92 31.44 10.90
CA PRO A 807 -0.13 32.47 10.99
C PRO A 807 0.30 33.76 11.70
N PHE A 808 1.01 33.65 12.82
CA PHE A 808 1.39 34.78 13.67
C PHE A 808 2.62 35.52 13.11
N LEU A 809 3.56 34.77 12.54
CA LEU A 809 4.67 35.32 11.77
C LEU A 809 4.16 36.10 10.54
N ALA A 810 3.14 35.60 9.85
CA ALA A 810 2.47 36.32 8.77
C ALA A 810 1.77 37.59 9.28
N ALA A 811 0.96 37.49 10.33
CA ALA A 811 0.28 38.64 10.95
C ALA A 811 1.24 39.75 11.42
N LYS A 812 2.46 39.41 11.87
CA LYS A 812 3.50 40.39 12.23
C LYS A 812 3.97 41.25 11.06
N HIS A 813 3.95 40.71 9.83
CA HIS A 813 4.50 41.35 8.63
C HIS A 813 3.44 41.94 7.69
N LEU A 814 2.16 41.62 7.89
CA LEU A 814 1.03 42.15 7.14
C LEU A 814 0.38 43.32 7.89
N ASP A 815 0.05 44.42 7.22
CA ASP A 815 -0.82 45.46 7.83
C ASP A 815 -2.23 44.85 8.03
N PRO A 816 -2.76 44.79 9.27
CA PRO A 816 -4.10 44.25 9.57
C PRO A 816 -5.26 44.99 8.91
N LYS A 817 -5.04 46.15 8.27
CA LYS A 817 -6.04 46.84 7.44
C LYS A 817 -6.11 46.31 6.01
N THR A 818 -5.12 45.51 5.58
CA THR A 818 -5.04 45.02 4.21
C THR A 818 -5.69 43.65 4.01
N TYR A 819 -6.03 42.93 5.08
CA TYR A 819 -6.65 41.61 5.00
C TYR A 819 -7.72 41.43 6.06
N LYS A 820 -8.66 40.51 5.82
CA LYS A 820 -9.76 40.14 6.73
C LYS A 820 -9.57 38.71 7.27
N TRP A 821 -8.98 37.82 6.47
CA TRP A 821 -8.84 36.40 6.80
C TRP A 821 -7.48 35.83 6.36
N LEU A 822 -6.91 34.97 7.20
CA LEU A 822 -5.81 34.07 6.84
C LEU A 822 -6.36 32.66 6.58
N LEU A 823 -5.91 32.04 5.48
CA LEU A 823 -6.17 30.65 5.12
C LEU A 823 -4.93 29.85 5.55
N ILE A 824 -5.02 29.08 6.62
CA ILE A 824 -3.89 28.33 7.19
C ILE A 824 -3.98 26.86 6.81
N GLY A 825 -2.92 26.27 6.27
CA GLY A 825 -2.85 24.84 6.00
C GLY A 825 -1.42 24.38 5.74
N ASP A 826 -1.28 23.15 5.25
CA ASP A 826 -0.03 22.57 4.78
C ASP A 826 0.25 23.05 3.34
N ASP A 827 1.46 22.79 2.81
CA ASP A 827 1.79 23.10 1.41
C ASP A 827 1.00 22.24 0.40
N ASP A 828 0.31 21.19 0.87
CA ASP A 828 -0.60 20.34 0.10
C ASP A 828 -2.10 20.59 0.37
N THR A 829 -2.48 21.61 1.16
CA THR A 829 -3.88 22.03 1.31
C THR A 829 -4.35 22.78 0.05
N PHE A 830 -5.37 22.26 -0.62
CA PHE A 830 -6.05 22.96 -1.71
C PHE A 830 -7.25 23.76 -1.17
N TRP A 831 -7.43 25.00 -1.64
CA TRP A 831 -8.55 25.85 -1.22
C TRP A 831 -9.47 26.24 -2.39
N PHE A 832 -10.77 26.17 -2.14
CA PHE A 832 -11.83 26.50 -3.09
C PHE A 832 -12.35 27.91 -2.77
N LEU A 833 -11.78 28.91 -3.45
CA LEU A 833 -11.91 30.33 -3.05
C LEU A 833 -13.35 30.85 -3.07
N GLU A 834 -14.17 30.41 -4.01
CA GLU A 834 -15.61 30.71 -4.05
C GLU A 834 -16.33 30.18 -2.81
N GLY A 835 -15.96 29.00 -2.31
CA GLY A 835 -16.47 28.44 -1.06
C GLY A 835 -16.00 29.20 0.17
N VAL A 836 -14.70 29.55 0.23
CA VAL A 836 -14.14 30.44 1.26
C VAL A 836 -14.93 31.75 1.32
N LEU A 837 -15.12 32.43 0.19
CA LEU A 837 -15.86 33.69 0.10
C LEU A 837 -17.34 33.52 0.48
N LYS A 838 -18.01 32.45 0.05
CA LYS A 838 -19.40 32.15 0.45
C LYS A 838 -19.53 31.97 1.96
N LEU A 839 -18.56 31.32 2.61
CA LEU A 839 -18.52 31.13 4.06
C LEU A 839 -18.27 32.44 4.81
N VAL A 840 -17.19 33.15 4.50
CA VAL A 840 -16.76 34.30 5.31
C VAL A 840 -17.61 35.55 5.12
N ASN A 841 -18.37 35.66 4.02
CA ASN A 841 -19.26 36.80 3.77
C ASN A 841 -20.47 36.88 4.70
N GLY A 842 -20.75 35.85 5.51
CA GLY A 842 -21.73 35.91 6.60
C GLY A 842 -21.14 36.29 7.96
N LEU A 843 -19.83 36.57 8.06
CA LEU A 843 -19.07 36.57 9.31
C LEU A 843 -18.28 37.87 9.53
N ASP A 844 -18.31 38.36 10.78
CA ASP A 844 -17.52 39.53 11.18
C ASP A 844 -16.04 39.17 11.37
N HIS A 845 -15.20 39.60 10.43
CA HIS A 845 -13.76 39.40 10.45
C HIS A 845 -13.03 40.13 11.60
N THR A 846 -13.68 41.09 12.27
CA THR A 846 -13.14 41.77 13.46
C THR A 846 -13.37 40.97 14.74
N MET A 847 -14.26 39.96 14.71
CA MET A 847 -14.45 39.03 15.83
C MET A 847 -13.41 37.89 15.77
N PRO A 848 -12.81 37.51 16.91
CA PRO A 848 -11.73 36.51 16.95
C PRO A 848 -12.25 35.08 16.75
N TYR A 849 -12.36 34.72 15.47
CA TYR A 849 -12.72 33.38 14.98
C TYR A 849 -11.50 32.55 14.55
N MET A 850 -11.59 31.25 14.86
CA MET A 850 -10.81 30.15 14.32
C MET A 850 -11.81 29.12 13.77
N ILE A 851 -11.88 28.97 12.44
CA ILE A 851 -12.99 28.28 11.76
C ILE A 851 -12.53 27.05 10.98
N THR A 852 -13.11 25.90 11.31
CA THR A 852 -13.10 24.67 10.52
C THR A 852 -14.24 23.75 10.99
N ASP A 853 -14.76 22.86 10.14
CA ASP A 853 -15.54 21.70 10.58
C ASP A 853 -14.72 20.41 10.68
N GLU A 854 -13.50 20.34 10.13
CA GLU A 854 -12.62 19.18 10.28
C GLU A 854 -11.82 19.25 11.58
N LYS A 855 -11.91 18.20 12.39
CA LYS A 855 -11.25 18.10 13.70
C LYS A 855 -11.10 16.65 14.14
N TYR A 856 -9.95 16.32 14.69
CA TYR A 856 -9.77 15.06 15.41
C TYR A 856 -10.44 15.18 16.78
N TRP A 857 -11.41 14.30 17.03
CA TRP A 857 -12.05 14.10 18.33
C TRP A 857 -12.22 12.61 18.60
N HIS A 858 -11.48 12.09 19.59
CA HIS A 858 -11.49 10.67 19.96
C HIS A 858 -11.67 10.50 21.48
N ASN A 859 -12.14 9.32 21.93
CA ASN A 859 -12.20 8.95 23.34
C ASN A 859 -12.01 7.43 23.51
N TRP A 860 -10.80 6.99 23.87
CA TRP A 860 -10.46 5.56 23.95
C TRP A 860 -11.20 4.81 25.07
N GLN A 861 -11.75 5.50 26.08
CA GLN A 861 -12.44 4.88 27.23
C GLN A 861 -13.87 4.41 26.93
N ARG A 862 -14.41 4.66 25.72
CA ARG A 862 -15.79 4.27 25.34
C ARG A 862 -15.84 3.40 24.08
N PRO A 863 -15.45 2.11 24.16
CA PRO A 863 -15.32 1.21 22.99
C PRO A 863 -16.63 0.89 22.25
N LEU A 864 -17.79 1.36 22.73
CA LEU A 864 -19.10 1.23 22.07
C LEU A 864 -19.49 2.46 21.24
N VAL A 865 -18.64 3.48 21.15
CA VAL A 865 -18.87 4.68 20.33
C VAL A 865 -18.01 4.58 19.05
N PRO A 866 -18.57 4.80 17.84
CA PRO A 866 -17.79 4.85 16.62
C PRO A 866 -16.63 5.85 16.73
N ARG A 867 -15.47 5.50 16.15
CA ARG A 867 -14.15 6.07 16.49
C ARG A 867 -13.98 7.59 16.31
N PHE A 868 -14.96 8.30 15.76
CA PHE A 868 -14.90 9.75 15.52
C PHE A 868 -16.26 10.44 15.70
N ASN A 869 -16.89 10.28 16.88
CA ASN A 869 -18.23 10.84 17.14
C ASN A 869 -18.19 12.36 17.45
N GLU A 870 -17.92 13.14 16.42
CA GLU A 870 -17.70 14.59 16.45
C GLU A 870 -18.89 15.45 16.85
N ASP A 871 -20.11 14.90 16.87
CA ASP A 871 -21.24 15.61 17.46
C ASP A 871 -21.04 15.86 18.97
N GLY A 872 -20.18 15.06 19.61
CA GLY A 872 -19.69 15.29 20.97
C GLY A 872 -18.48 16.23 21.09
N ALA A 873 -17.90 16.73 20.00
CA ALA A 873 -16.71 17.58 20.06
C ALA A 873 -17.06 19.00 20.56
N PRO A 874 -16.33 19.55 21.56
CA PRO A 874 -16.48 20.93 21.99
C PRO A 874 -16.22 21.93 20.85
N ARG A 875 -17.20 22.78 20.54
CA ARG A 875 -17.18 23.75 19.43
C ARG A 875 -18.25 24.84 19.60
N CYS A 876 -18.04 26.04 19.06
CA CYS A 876 -19.06 27.10 19.07
C CYS A 876 -19.67 27.35 17.68
N LEU A 877 -20.84 27.98 17.67
CA LEU A 877 -21.47 28.61 16.52
C LEU A 877 -21.08 30.12 16.45
N PRO A 878 -20.97 30.72 15.25
CA PRO A 878 -20.66 32.14 15.10
C PRO A 878 -21.83 33.06 15.50
N CYS A 879 -21.58 34.36 15.71
CA CYS A 879 -22.51 35.26 16.41
C CYS A 879 -23.89 35.36 15.75
N ASN A 880 -23.90 35.43 14.42
CA ASN A 880 -25.08 35.67 13.60
C ASN A 880 -25.78 34.36 13.18
N PHE A 881 -25.46 33.24 13.82
CA PHE A 881 -26.03 31.93 13.50
C PHE A 881 -27.49 31.83 13.98
N ASP A 882 -28.44 31.61 13.05
CA ASP A 882 -29.83 31.32 13.41
C ASP A 882 -29.99 29.90 13.95
N ARG A 883 -30.17 29.78 15.27
CA ARG A 883 -30.36 28.49 15.96
C ARG A 883 -31.54 27.67 15.44
N ASN A 884 -32.55 28.30 14.83
CA ASN A 884 -33.70 27.59 14.26
C ASN A 884 -33.32 26.70 13.06
N VAL A 885 -32.16 26.95 12.45
CA VAL A 885 -31.60 26.14 11.36
C VAL A 885 -31.01 24.81 11.86
N ILE A 886 -30.75 24.65 13.17
CA ILE A 886 -30.26 23.38 13.74
C ILE A 886 -31.37 22.64 14.51
N ARG A 887 -31.95 21.61 13.87
CA ARG A 887 -32.48 20.43 14.56
C ARG A 887 -31.32 19.69 15.24
N VAL A 888 -30.99 20.09 16.46
CA VAL A 888 -30.02 19.37 17.30
C VAL A 888 -30.59 17.99 17.56
N ASP A 889 -29.83 16.93 17.28
CA ASP A 889 -30.26 15.57 17.63
C ASP A 889 -30.47 15.48 19.15
N PRO A 890 -31.62 15.01 19.65
CA PRO A 890 -31.83 14.79 21.08
C PRO A 890 -30.77 13.88 21.73
N GLN A 891 -30.12 13.02 20.95
CA GLN A 891 -29.04 12.13 21.41
C GLN A 891 -27.67 12.82 21.42
N SER A 892 -27.48 13.89 20.63
CA SER A 892 -26.19 14.59 20.41
C SER A 892 -25.41 14.82 21.70
N LEU A 893 -24.12 14.49 21.67
CA LEU A 893 -23.27 14.47 22.86
C LEU A 893 -22.90 15.87 23.37
N PHE A 894 -22.78 16.87 22.48
CA PHE A 894 -22.47 18.25 22.85
C PHE A 894 -23.30 19.25 22.04
N THR A 895 -24.03 20.14 22.71
CA THR A 895 -24.82 21.20 22.06
C THR A 895 -23.96 22.47 21.95
N PRO A 896 -23.55 22.91 20.74
CA PRO A 896 -22.63 24.03 20.60
C PRO A 896 -23.28 25.37 20.97
N PRO A 897 -22.67 26.17 21.88
CA PRO A 897 -23.13 27.53 22.17
C PRO A 897 -22.82 28.48 21.01
N ILE A 898 -23.54 29.59 20.90
CA ILE A 898 -23.05 30.74 20.13
C ILE A 898 -21.92 31.39 20.95
N GLY A 899 -20.73 31.53 20.36
CA GLY A 899 -19.53 32.01 21.05
C GLY A 899 -18.73 33.00 20.22
N CYS A 900 -18.57 34.21 20.75
CA CYS A 900 -17.83 35.30 20.12
C CYS A 900 -17.02 36.12 21.16
N PRO A 901 -15.76 35.74 21.48
CA PRO A 901 -15.02 34.60 20.93
C PRO A 901 -15.64 33.25 21.30
N CYS A 902 -15.32 32.21 20.52
CA CYS A 902 -15.41 30.86 21.06
C CYS A 902 -14.29 30.68 22.08
N THR A 903 -14.61 30.36 23.33
CA THR A 903 -13.63 30.24 24.42
C THR A 903 -13.78 28.89 25.14
N PRO A 904 -12.69 28.30 25.67
CA PRO A 904 -12.73 27.10 26.51
C PRO A 904 -13.75 27.21 27.65
N LYS A 905 -13.78 28.37 28.31
CA LYS A 905 -14.71 28.66 29.41
C LYS A 905 -16.17 28.55 28.97
N LEU A 906 -16.54 29.14 27.83
CA LEU A 906 -17.90 29.08 27.31
C LEU A 906 -18.30 27.64 26.92
N LEU A 907 -17.34 26.85 26.42
CA LEU A 907 -17.55 25.43 26.12
C LEU A 907 -17.79 24.61 27.40
N CYS A 908 -17.01 24.83 28.46
CA CYS A 908 -17.25 24.22 29.78
C CYS A 908 -18.61 24.62 30.38
N GLU A 909 -18.95 25.92 30.37
CA GLU A 909 -20.23 26.42 30.90
C GLU A 909 -21.44 25.88 30.10
N SER A 910 -21.21 25.37 28.89
CA SER A 910 -22.21 24.72 28.04
C SER A 910 -22.22 23.19 28.14
N ASP A 911 -21.17 22.58 28.71
CA ASP A 911 -21.05 21.14 28.84
C ASP A 911 -21.92 20.58 29.98
N LYS A 912 -22.99 19.90 29.59
CA LYS A 912 -23.95 19.26 30.49
C LYS A 912 -23.70 17.77 30.70
N ARG A 913 -22.68 17.18 30.06
CA ARG A 913 -22.37 15.74 30.11
C ARG A 913 -21.03 15.41 30.76
N GLY A 914 -20.18 16.40 31.08
CA GLY A 914 -18.88 16.19 31.73
C GLY A 914 -17.86 15.56 30.79
N ILE A 915 -17.82 16.09 29.57
CA ILE A 915 -16.87 15.78 28.50
C ILE A 915 -15.56 16.57 28.72
N LEU A 916 -15.66 17.82 29.16
CA LEU A 916 -14.56 18.67 29.59
C LEU A 916 -14.32 18.49 31.10
N ASP A 917 -13.08 18.64 31.55
CA ASP A 917 -12.76 18.57 32.96
C ASP A 917 -13.20 19.86 33.71
N PRO A 918 -13.45 19.81 35.03
CA PRO A 918 -13.91 20.97 35.80
C PRO A 918 -12.96 22.18 35.85
N GLY A 919 -11.69 22.02 35.43
CA GLY A 919 -10.70 23.08 35.30
C GLY A 919 -10.60 23.70 33.91
N CYS A 920 -11.34 23.20 32.91
CA CYS A 920 -11.26 23.63 31.50
C CYS A 920 -9.88 23.46 30.85
N ASN A 921 -9.13 22.45 31.25
CA ASN A 921 -7.85 22.14 30.65
C ASN A 921 -8.04 21.64 29.22
N PHE A 922 -6.95 21.62 28.44
CA PHE A 922 -7.01 21.19 27.04
C PHE A 922 -7.31 19.67 26.95
N PRO A 923 -8.30 19.24 26.13
CA PRO A 923 -8.64 17.81 25.99
C PRO A 923 -7.54 17.03 25.27
N GLY A 924 -6.59 16.53 26.06
CA GLY A 924 -5.37 15.86 25.60
C GLY A 924 -4.16 16.10 26.49
N ASN A 925 -4.18 17.14 27.34
CA ASN A 925 -3.03 17.49 28.20
C ASN A 925 -3.12 16.87 29.62
N MET A 926 -3.86 15.78 29.79
CA MET A 926 -3.76 14.95 31.01
C MET A 926 -2.44 14.16 30.95
N SER A 927 -1.84 13.86 32.10
CA SER A 927 -0.57 13.10 32.15
C SER A 927 -0.65 11.80 31.36
N ALA A 928 0.45 11.40 30.70
CA ALA A 928 0.56 10.35 29.67
C ALA A 928 0.10 8.92 30.05
N SER A 929 -0.51 8.73 31.22
CA SER A 929 -1.22 7.52 31.65
C SER A 929 -2.76 7.65 31.60
N GLN A 930 -3.33 8.79 31.19
CA GLN A 930 -4.78 9.09 31.23
C GLN A 930 -5.35 9.97 30.10
N SER A 931 -4.54 10.49 29.18
CA SER A 931 -5.00 11.34 28.05
C SER A 931 -5.65 10.53 26.92
N ASP A 932 -6.77 9.86 27.23
CA ASP A 932 -7.52 9.04 26.27
C ASP A 932 -8.32 9.85 25.23
N ILE A 933 -8.12 11.16 25.16
CA ILE A 933 -8.82 12.10 24.28
C ILE A 933 -7.81 12.89 23.45
N ILE A 934 -8.05 12.98 22.15
CA ILE A 934 -7.35 13.89 21.22
C ILE A 934 -8.37 14.94 20.78
N TYR A 935 -8.00 16.22 20.85
CA TYR A 935 -8.76 17.34 20.30
C TYR A 935 -7.84 18.25 19.47
N SER A 936 -7.96 18.22 18.15
CA SER A 936 -7.15 19.05 17.25
C SER A 936 -7.95 19.44 16.02
N VAL A 937 -7.60 20.56 15.38
CA VAL A 937 -7.87 20.73 13.93
C VAL A 937 -7.06 19.70 13.13
N ASP A 938 -7.42 19.42 11.88
CA ASP A 938 -6.54 18.70 10.94
C ASP A 938 -5.77 19.73 10.10
N GLY A 939 -4.44 19.79 10.26
CA GLY A 939 -3.58 20.80 9.65
C GLY A 939 -3.71 20.88 8.13
N GLY A 940 -3.58 19.74 7.45
CA GLY A 940 -3.67 19.67 6.00
C GLY A 940 -5.09 19.85 5.44
N SER A 941 -6.13 19.74 6.27
CA SER A 941 -7.50 20.15 5.91
C SER A 941 -7.73 21.66 6.01
N GLY A 942 -6.90 22.35 6.78
CA GLY A 942 -6.86 23.80 6.88
C GLY A 942 -7.89 24.46 7.80
N VAL A 943 -7.60 25.70 8.15
CA VAL A 943 -8.35 26.52 9.11
C VAL A 943 -8.40 27.98 8.64
N LEU A 944 -9.55 28.64 8.75
CA LEU A 944 -9.67 30.08 8.52
C LEU A 944 -9.49 30.84 9.84
N LEU A 945 -8.52 31.75 9.89
CA LEU A 945 -8.31 32.65 11.02
C LEU A 945 -8.72 34.08 10.65
N SER A 946 -9.54 34.69 11.49
CA SER A 946 -9.93 36.10 11.36
C SER A 946 -8.79 37.07 11.69
N VAL A 947 -8.78 38.25 11.08
CA VAL A 947 -7.87 39.33 11.50
C VAL A 947 -8.14 39.78 12.95
N GLY A 948 -9.39 39.69 13.42
CA GLY A 948 -9.75 39.91 14.82
C GLY A 948 -9.05 38.97 15.81
N LEU A 949 -8.79 37.70 15.43
CA LEU A 949 -8.03 36.76 16.25
C LEU A 949 -6.54 37.13 16.27
N MET A 950 -5.99 37.51 15.11
CA MET A 950 -4.59 37.94 14.99
C MET A 950 -4.31 39.27 15.72
N GLN A 951 -5.29 40.15 15.85
CA GLN A 951 -5.20 41.39 16.65
C GLN A 951 -5.36 41.16 18.16
N ALA A 952 -5.93 40.03 18.58
CA ALA A 952 -6.20 39.72 19.98
C ALA A 952 -5.12 38.84 20.63
N LEU A 953 -4.11 38.43 19.87
CA LEU A 953 -3.02 37.55 20.28
C LEU A 953 -1.66 38.25 20.08
N ASP A 954 -0.84 38.22 21.12
CA ASP A 954 0.53 38.73 21.07
C ASP A 954 1.49 37.63 20.59
N LEU A 955 2.41 37.98 19.67
CA LEU A 955 3.30 36.99 19.07
C LEU A 955 4.27 36.39 20.10
N ASP A 956 4.83 37.18 21.00
CA ASP A 956 5.84 36.69 21.96
C ASP A 956 5.16 35.72 22.95
N GLN A 957 3.90 35.97 23.33
CA GLN A 957 3.06 35.04 24.08
C GLN A 957 2.73 33.75 23.30
N VAL A 958 2.38 33.85 22.01
CA VAL A 958 2.08 32.69 21.18
C VAL A 958 3.34 31.85 20.92
N GLU A 959 4.48 32.48 20.67
CA GLU A 959 5.78 31.81 20.51
C GLU A 959 6.19 31.10 21.79
N ALA A 960 6.12 31.76 22.95
CA ALA A 960 6.35 31.12 24.25
C ALA A 960 5.37 29.96 24.53
N CYS A 961 4.12 30.06 24.07
CA CYS A 961 3.10 29.03 24.25
C CYS A 961 3.31 27.80 23.35
N ILE A 962 3.50 28.01 22.04
CA ILE A 962 3.79 26.94 21.06
C ILE A 962 5.12 26.25 21.41
N THR A 963 6.16 27.02 21.76
CA THR A 963 7.50 26.46 22.02
C THR A 963 7.65 25.70 23.34
N ASN A 964 6.68 25.79 24.25
CA ASN A 964 6.61 25.00 25.49
C ASN A 964 5.49 23.94 25.47
N THR A 965 4.64 23.91 24.44
CA THR A 965 3.56 22.92 24.29
C THR A 965 4.06 21.71 23.51
N SER A 966 3.83 20.51 24.05
CA SER A 966 4.12 19.26 23.35
C SER A 966 2.92 18.76 22.52
N GLY A 967 3.18 18.12 21.38
CA GLY A 967 2.13 17.51 20.56
C GLY A 967 2.68 16.51 19.53
N SER A 968 1.77 15.77 18.88
CA SER A 968 2.12 14.83 17.81
C SER A 968 2.34 15.48 16.44
N ALA A 969 1.88 16.71 16.25
CA ALA A 969 1.99 17.47 15.00
C ALA A 969 1.77 18.97 15.25
N SER A 970 2.07 19.79 14.24
CA SER A 970 1.84 21.24 14.19
C SER A 970 0.44 21.68 14.64
N ASP A 971 -0.59 21.02 14.11
CA ASP A 971 -2.02 21.31 14.34
C ASP A 971 -2.45 21.07 15.79
N HIS A 972 -1.95 20.01 16.41
CA HIS A 972 -2.17 19.70 17.82
C HIS A 972 -1.51 20.76 18.72
N ILE A 973 -0.25 21.14 18.43
CA ILE A 973 0.47 22.19 19.18
C ILE A 973 -0.24 23.53 19.03
N PHE A 974 -0.69 23.88 17.81
CA PHE A 974 -1.47 25.06 17.51
C PHE A 974 -2.81 25.06 18.28
N THR A 975 -3.61 24.00 18.19
CA THR A 975 -4.93 23.91 18.85
C THR A 975 -4.79 23.95 20.37
N ALA A 976 -3.80 23.24 20.92
CA ALA A 976 -3.49 23.24 22.34
C ALA A 976 -3.05 24.62 22.85
N CYS A 977 -2.27 25.37 22.05
CA CYS A 977 -1.86 26.71 22.39
C CYS A 977 -3.02 27.72 22.29
N MET A 978 -3.85 27.65 21.24
CA MET A 978 -5.04 28.52 21.12
C MET A 978 -6.00 28.32 22.30
N TRP A 979 -6.20 27.09 22.76
CA TRP A 979 -6.99 26.79 23.96
C TRP A 979 -6.39 27.41 25.23
N GLN A 980 -5.07 27.27 25.44
CA GLN A 980 -4.38 27.90 26.58
C GLN A 980 -4.49 29.44 26.56
N LEU A 981 -4.49 30.05 25.38
CA LEU A 981 -4.65 31.49 25.18
C LEU A 981 -6.13 31.95 25.16
N GLY A 982 -7.07 31.04 25.39
CA GLY A 982 -8.48 31.34 25.61
C GLY A 982 -9.41 31.24 24.40
N TYR A 983 -8.94 30.69 23.26
CA TYR A 983 -9.69 30.57 22.02
C TYR A 983 -9.96 29.11 21.63
N ALA A 984 -11.09 28.83 21.00
CA ALA A 984 -11.51 27.47 20.63
C ALA A 984 -12.21 27.41 19.26
N ILE A 985 -12.42 26.19 18.73
CA ILE A 985 -12.93 25.97 17.37
C ILE A 985 -14.37 26.49 17.23
N THR A 986 -14.58 27.35 16.23
CA THR A 986 -15.89 27.77 15.75
C THR A 986 -16.22 26.97 14.49
N VAL A 987 -17.40 26.33 14.42
CA VAL A 987 -17.79 25.62 13.19
C VAL A 987 -18.40 26.57 12.15
N PRO A 988 -18.21 26.31 10.84
CA PRO A 988 -18.82 27.08 9.77
C PRO A 988 -20.36 27.06 9.83
N SER A 989 -20.99 28.19 9.52
CA SER A 989 -22.44 28.38 9.61
C SER A 989 -23.26 27.67 8.52
N ILE A 990 -22.61 27.12 7.49
CA ILE A 990 -23.24 26.62 6.26
C ILE A 990 -23.43 25.08 6.27
N GLY A 991 -22.89 24.37 7.27
CA GLY A 991 -23.06 22.92 7.46
C GLY A 991 -24.44 22.54 8.01
N THR A 992 -25.49 22.65 7.18
CA THR A 992 -26.89 22.56 7.62
C THR A 992 -27.54 21.18 7.42
N MET A 993 -27.13 20.20 8.24
CA MET A 993 -27.93 19.02 8.68
C MET A 993 -28.27 17.88 7.69
N PRO A 994 -28.58 16.64 8.16
CA PRO A 994 -28.87 16.21 9.55
C PRO A 994 -27.91 15.15 10.16
N SER A 995 -28.09 14.90 11.46
CA SER A 995 -27.22 14.14 12.40
C SER A 995 -26.91 12.66 12.08
N ASN A 996 -27.37 12.12 10.95
CA ASN A 996 -27.22 10.69 10.62
C ASN A 996 -26.34 10.43 9.39
N LYS A 997 -25.70 11.46 8.80
CA LYS A 997 -24.74 11.27 7.70
C LYS A 997 -23.49 12.13 7.90
N HIS A 998 -22.33 11.50 7.83
CA HIS A 998 -21.01 12.15 7.98
C HIS A 998 -20.56 12.93 6.73
N SER A 999 -21.42 13.06 5.71
CA SER A 999 -21.09 13.49 4.36
C SER A 999 -20.99 15.01 4.14
N ASP A 1000 -21.53 15.83 5.05
CA ASP A 1000 -21.93 17.21 4.71
C ASP A 1000 -20.92 18.28 5.19
N ARG A 1001 -19.64 17.89 5.30
CA ARG A 1001 -18.51 18.79 5.60
C ARG A 1001 -18.22 19.75 4.46
N ILE A 1002 -17.57 20.87 4.77
CA ILE A 1002 -17.01 21.79 3.77
C ILE A 1002 -15.48 21.90 3.83
N PHE A 1003 -14.82 21.59 4.95
CA PHE A 1003 -13.38 21.33 4.98
C PHE A 1003 -13.15 19.82 4.78
N ASN A 1004 -12.28 19.46 3.83
CA ASN A 1004 -11.87 18.08 3.49
C ASN A 1004 -12.99 16.99 3.45
N PRO A 1005 -14.09 17.19 2.69
CA PRO A 1005 -15.23 16.28 2.68
C PRO A 1005 -14.95 14.85 2.16
N GLY A 1006 -13.81 14.60 1.50
CA GLY A 1006 -13.46 13.27 0.98
C GLY A 1006 -12.83 12.32 2.01
N GLU A 1007 -12.36 12.84 3.14
CA GLU A 1007 -11.61 12.10 4.19
C GLU A 1007 -12.31 10.81 4.63
N ARG A 1008 -13.63 10.87 4.85
CA ARG A 1008 -14.39 9.78 5.47
C ARG A 1008 -15.27 9.01 4.52
N ASP A 1009 -15.73 9.61 3.42
CA ASP A 1009 -16.25 8.84 2.29
C ASP A 1009 -15.15 7.83 1.85
N ALA A 1010 -13.86 8.23 1.88
CA ALA A 1010 -12.72 7.32 1.68
C ALA A 1010 -12.56 6.23 2.77
N ILE A 1011 -12.67 6.56 4.07
CA ILE A 1011 -12.52 5.58 5.17
C ILE A 1011 -13.67 4.56 5.20
N TYR A 1012 -14.90 4.97 4.85
CA TYR A 1012 -16.07 4.08 4.83
C TYR A 1012 -16.26 3.32 3.50
N HIS A 1013 -15.69 3.79 2.39
CA HIS A 1013 -15.78 3.15 1.06
C HIS A 1013 -14.44 2.75 0.44
N GLY A 1014 -13.37 2.60 1.24
CA GLY A 1014 -12.06 2.09 0.82
C GLY A 1014 -11.28 2.95 -0.19
N GLY A 1015 -11.71 4.20 -0.42
CA GLY A 1015 -11.14 5.09 -1.43
C GLY A 1015 -9.91 5.87 -0.97
N ASN A 1016 -9.38 6.70 -1.86
CA ASN A 1016 -8.38 7.72 -1.52
C ASN A 1016 -9.04 9.09 -1.76
N ALA A 1017 -9.18 9.90 -0.71
CA ALA A 1017 -10.02 11.13 -0.68
C ALA A 1017 -9.79 12.11 -1.84
N ARG A 1018 -8.59 12.10 -2.41
CA ARG A 1018 -8.16 12.89 -3.58
C ARG A 1018 -8.96 12.56 -4.85
N PHE A 1019 -9.17 11.28 -5.14
CA PHE A 1019 -9.90 10.86 -6.33
C PHE A 1019 -11.39 11.21 -6.20
N ASP A 1020 -11.97 11.08 -5.02
CA ASP A 1020 -13.38 11.42 -4.78
C ASP A 1020 -13.71 12.86 -5.20
N ILE A 1021 -12.91 13.85 -4.79
CA ILE A 1021 -13.17 15.26 -5.14
C ILE A 1021 -12.89 15.58 -6.62
N MET A 1022 -11.82 15.01 -7.21
CA MET A 1022 -11.52 15.20 -8.63
C MET A 1022 -12.57 14.54 -9.54
N THR A 1023 -12.97 13.30 -9.22
CA THR A 1023 -14.00 12.55 -9.95
C THR A 1023 -15.36 13.23 -9.85
N ARG A 1024 -15.77 13.74 -8.67
CA ARG A 1024 -17.01 14.52 -8.54
C ARG A 1024 -16.99 15.82 -9.34
N LEU A 1025 -15.86 16.52 -9.40
CA LEU A 1025 -15.70 17.71 -10.24
C LEU A 1025 -15.76 17.38 -11.73
N LEU A 1026 -15.08 16.30 -12.17
CA LEU A 1026 -15.15 15.82 -13.55
C LEU A 1026 -16.59 15.47 -13.94
N TRP A 1027 -17.29 14.69 -13.10
CA TRP A 1027 -18.71 14.37 -13.30
C TRP A 1027 -19.59 15.63 -13.41
N ALA A 1028 -19.34 16.65 -12.59
CA ALA A 1028 -20.09 17.91 -12.60
C ALA A 1028 -19.77 18.84 -13.79
N VAL A 1029 -18.59 18.68 -14.40
CA VAL A 1029 -18.19 19.34 -15.66
C VAL A 1029 -18.81 18.62 -16.87
N GLU A 1030 -18.80 17.28 -16.86
CA GLU A 1030 -19.37 16.43 -17.92
C GLU A 1030 -20.91 16.38 -17.92
N GLY A 1031 -21.56 16.76 -16.82
CA GLY A 1031 -23.01 16.58 -16.63
C GLY A 1031 -23.40 15.11 -16.37
N ASN A 1032 -22.47 14.33 -15.82
CA ASN A 1032 -22.63 12.91 -15.53
C ASN A 1032 -23.67 12.72 -14.40
N PRO A 1033 -24.71 11.87 -14.58
CA PRO A 1033 -25.80 11.71 -13.61
C PRO A 1033 -25.37 11.18 -12.23
N ALA A 1034 -24.14 10.67 -12.08
CA ALA A 1034 -23.57 10.34 -10.78
C ALA A 1034 -23.42 11.57 -9.86
N CYS A 1035 -23.08 12.75 -10.40
CA CYS A 1035 -23.10 13.99 -9.63
C CYS A 1035 -24.49 14.65 -9.69
N THR A 1036 -25.37 14.20 -8.81
CA THR A 1036 -26.70 14.81 -8.59
C THR A 1036 -26.62 16.30 -8.21
N GLU A 1037 -27.73 17.04 -8.28
CA GLU A 1037 -27.79 18.44 -7.83
C GLU A 1037 -27.23 18.64 -6.40
N HIS A 1038 -27.41 17.67 -5.50
CA HIS A 1038 -26.84 17.70 -4.16
C HIS A 1038 -25.30 17.57 -4.15
N CYS A 1039 -24.72 16.76 -5.05
CA CYS A 1039 -23.27 16.71 -5.29
C CYS A 1039 -22.77 18.07 -5.78
N GLU A 1040 -23.42 18.68 -6.77
CA GLU A 1040 -23.06 20.02 -7.26
C GLU A 1040 -23.17 21.10 -6.18
N GLN A 1041 -24.24 21.07 -5.37
CA GLN A 1041 -24.42 21.99 -4.24
C GLN A 1041 -23.35 21.80 -3.14
N ARG A 1042 -22.77 20.59 -2.97
CA ARG A 1042 -21.59 20.36 -2.11
C ARG A 1042 -20.32 20.97 -2.74
N LEU A 1043 -20.08 20.73 -4.03
CA LEU A 1043 -18.94 21.31 -4.77
C LEU A 1043 -18.98 22.86 -4.85
N LEU A 1044 -20.16 23.47 -4.72
CA LEU A 1044 -20.32 24.93 -4.63
C LEU A 1044 -20.18 25.50 -3.20
N LYS A 1045 -19.98 24.64 -2.18
CA LYS A 1045 -19.84 24.99 -0.76
C LYS A 1045 -18.53 24.54 -0.11
N ILE A 1046 -17.84 23.54 -0.68
CA ILE A 1046 -16.51 23.08 -0.24
C ILE A 1046 -15.55 24.27 -0.13
N VAL A 1047 -14.75 24.27 0.94
CA VAL A 1047 -13.82 25.35 1.32
C VAL A 1047 -12.37 24.91 1.09
N SER A 1048 -12.05 23.66 1.41
CA SER A 1048 -10.70 23.08 1.29
C SER A 1048 -10.72 21.57 1.09
N CYS A 1049 -9.59 20.99 0.66
CA CYS A 1049 -9.29 19.56 0.82
C CYS A 1049 -7.80 19.31 1.07
N HIS A 1050 -7.51 18.21 1.79
CA HIS A 1050 -6.16 17.79 2.14
C HIS A 1050 -5.63 16.85 1.05
N LEU A 1051 -4.60 17.25 0.30
CA LEU A 1051 -4.07 16.40 -0.79
C LEU A 1051 -3.13 15.29 -0.32
N LYS A 1052 -2.72 15.27 0.95
CA LYS A 1052 -2.00 14.17 1.63
C LYS A 1052 -0.77 13.71 0.87
N SER A 1053 0.02 14.66 0.38
CA SER A 1053 1.20 14.54 -0.50
C SER A 1053 2.12 13.38 -0.14
N ARG A 1054 2.39 13.15 1.16
CA ARG A 1054 3.16 12.02 1.73
C ARG A 1054 2.67 10.63 1.29
N GLY A 1055 1.43 10.50 0.82
CA GLY A 1055 0.84 9.26 0.28
C GLY A 1055 1.01 9.08 -1.24
N LEU A 1056 1.73 9.97 -1.93
CA LEU A 1056 2.16 9.78 -3.32
C LEU A 1056 3.64 9.38 -3.35
N ARG A 1057 4.09 8.72 -4.42
CA ARG A 1057 5.49 8.27 -4.56
C ARG A 1057 6.50 9.43 -4.63
N HIS A 1058 6.06 10.60 -5.12
CA HIS A 1058 6.88 11.81 -5.30
C HIS A 1058 6.03 13.06 -5.05
N LEU A 1059 6.59 14.10 -4.42
CA LEU A 1059 5.90 15.38 -4.18
C LEU A 1059 5.58 16.11 -5.51
N ARG A 1060 6.34 15.85 -6.58
CA ARG A 1060 6.05 16.33 -7.94
C ARG A 1060 4.69 15.85 -8.46
N SER A 1061 4.21 14.67 -8.06
CA SER A 1061 2.87 14.19 -8.41
C SER A 1061 1.78 14.99 -7.69
N ALA A 1062 2.01 15.42 -6.44
CA ALA A 1062 1.09 16.32 -5.74
C ALA A 1062 1.00 17.68 -6.46
N ALA A 1063 2.13 18.20 -6.94
CA ALA A 1063 2.17 19.43 -7.74
C ALA A 1063 1.41 19.30 -9.08
N GLY A 1064 1.30 18.09 -9.65
CA GLY A 1064 0.42 17.78 -10.77
C GLY A 1064 -1.06 17.84 -10.39
N VAL A 1065 -1.43 17.09 -9.34
CA VAL A 1065 -2.80 17.04 -8.79
C VAL A 1065 -3.34 18.45 -8.43
N VAL A 1066 -2.52 19.31 -7.83
CA VAL A 1066 -2.88 20.71 -7.51
C VAL A 1066 -3.30 21.50 -8.76
N ARG A 1067 -2.65 21.29 -9.91
CA ARG A 1067 -2.97 21.99 -11.17
C ARG A 1067 -4.25 21.42 -11.79
N ALA A 1068 -4.33 20.11 -11.93
CA ALA A 1068 -5.50 19.43 -12.49
C ALA A 1068 -6.78 19.73 -11.68
N LEU A 1069 -6.71 19.73 -10.34
CA LEU A 1069 -7.82 20.09 -9.48
C LEU A 1069 -8.24 21.57 -9.64
N SER A 1070 -7.30 22.48 -9.86
CA SER A 1070 -7.60 23.88 -10.17
C SER A 1070 -8.29 24.04 -11.53
N GLU A 1071 -7.82 23.35 -12.56
CA GLU A 1071 -8.38 23.44 -13.92
C GLU A 1071 -9.78 22.81 -14.01
N LEU A 1072 -10.01 21.71 -13.27
CA LEU A 1072 -11.34 21.11 -13.10
C LEU A 1072 -12.29 22.02 -12.31
N TYR A 1073 -11.81 22.69 -11.25
CA TYR A 1073 -12.65 23.62 -10.48
C TYR A 1073 -13.01 24.89 -11.26
N ASP A 1074 -12.05 25.50 -11.96
CA ASP A 1074 -12.29 26.61 -12.88
C ASP A 1074 -13.34 26.21 -13.93
N SER A 1075 -13.20 25.01 -14.53
CA SER A 1075 -14.15 24.46 -15.51
C SER A 1075 -15.56 24.22 -14.94
N PHE A 1076 -15.67 23.75 -13.69
CA PHE A 1076 -16.94 23.57 -12.99
C PHE A 1076 -17.64 24.90 -12.70
N LEU A 1077 -16.89 25.91 -12.26
CA LEU A 1077 -17.43 27.26 -12.05
C LEU A 1077 -17.88 27.91 -13.37
N ILE A 1078 -17.22 27.61 -14.49
CA ILE A 1078 -17.68 28.00 -15.83
C ILE A 1078 -19.01 27.30 -16.16
N SER A 1079 -19.11 25.97 -16.00
CA SER A 1079 -20.31 25.21 -16.39
C SER A 1079 -21.56 25.60 -15.60
N LYS A 1080 -21.39 26.07 -14.35
CA LYS A 1080 -22.47 26.60 -13.50
C LYS A 1080 -22.69 28.11 -13.60
N GLY A 1081 -21.94 28.81 -14.44
CA GLY A 1081 -22.02 30.28 -14.57
C GLY A 1081 -21.66 31.04 -13.29
N GLN A 1082 -20.86 30.43 -12.40
CA GLN A 1082 -20.45 31.01 -11.11
C GLN A 1082 -19.02 31.58 -11.12
N MET A 1083 -18.33 31.62 -12.26
CA MET A 1083 -17.12 32.43 -12.43
C MET A 1083 -17.42 33.93 -12.32
N ILE A 1084 -17.44 34.44 -11.09
CA ILE A 1084 -17.62 35.87 -10.80
C ILE A 1084 -16.29 36.63 -10.97
N HIS A 1085 -15.14 35.96 -10.75
CA HIS A 1085 -13.86 36.65 -10.54
C HIS A 1085 -13.03 36.96 -11.79
N HIS A 1086 -13.07 36.14 -12.85
CA HIS A 1086 -12.18 36.33 -14.00
C HIS A 1086 -12.61 37.46 -14.96
N ALA A 1087 -13.91 37.81 -15.00
CA ALA A 1087 -14.46 38.81 -15.93
C ALA A 1087 -14.14 40.28 -15.57
N VAL A 1088 -13.60 40.54 -14.38
CA VAL A 1088 -13.32 41.91 -13.89
C VAL A 1088 -11.86 42.33 -14.11
N THR A 1089 -10.94 41.38 -14.20
CA THR A 1089 -9.50 41.63 -14.41
C THR A 1089 -9.09 41.69 -15.88
N SER A 1090 -9.83 41.06 -16.79
CA SER A 1090 -9.64 41.21 -18.24
C SER A 1090 -10.39 42.44 -18.76
N GLY A 1091 -9.67 43.56 -18.91
CA GLY A 1091 -10.22 44.86 -19.31
C GLY A 1091 -10.70 44.98 -20.77
N LEU A 1092 -11.50 44.02 -21.25
CA LEU A 1092 -12.13 44.04 -22.57
C LEU A 1092 -13.39 44.92 -22.56
N GLN A 1093 -13.26 46.12 -23.13
CA GLN A 1093 -14.39 47.02 -23.34
C GLN A 1093 -15.28 46.54 -24.50
N GLY A 1094 -16.60 46.67 -24.34
CA GLY A 1094 -17.52 46.95 -25.45
C GLY A 1094 -17.90 45.78 -26.39
N SER A 1095 -19.09 45.23 -26.15
CA SER A 1095 -20.05 44.83 -27.21
C SER A 1095 -19.59 43.89 -28.35
N GLU A 1096 -19.02 42.72 -28.03
CA GLU A 1096 -18.99 41.59 -28.99
C GLU A 1096 -19.16 40.18 -28.38
N ALA A 1097 -19.40 40.08 -27.06
CA ALA A 1097 -19.43 38.82 -26.31
C ALA A 1097 -20.73 37.98 -26.43
N SER A 1098 -21.67 38.33 -27.31
CA SER A 1098 -23.02 37.74 -27.34
C SER A 1098 -23.29 36.76 -28.50
N SER A 1099 -22.27 36.33 -29.26
CA SER A 1099 -22.46 35.53 -30.47
C SER A 1099 -21.31 34.56 -30.83
N LEU A 1100 -20.74 33.87 -29.85
CA LEU A 1100 -19.86 32.71 -30.08
C LEU A 1100 -20.48 31.42 -29.49
N PRO A 1101 -20.64 30.34 -30.27
CA PRO A 1101 -21.21 29.09 -29.79
C PRO A 1101 -20.22 28.28 -28.95
N CYS A 1102 -20.72 27.63 -27.89
CA CYS A 1102 -19.90 26.92 -26.89
C CYS A 1102 -19.08 25.74 -27.46
N SER A 1103 -19.42 25.23 -28.64
CA SER A 1103 -18.81 24.06 -29.27
C SER A 1103 -17.36 24.25 -29.76
N ALA A 1104 -16.87 25.49 -29.90
CA ALA A 1104 -15.53 25.75 -30.44
C ALA A 1104 -14.39 25.56 -29.42
N LEU A 1105 -14.67 25.62 -28.12
CA LEU A 1105 -13.66 25.61 -27.04
C LEU A 1105 -13.39 24.22 -26.45
N GLN A 1106 -14.23 23.22 -26.75
CA GLN A 1106 -14.11 21.87 -26.17
C GLN A 1106 -12.99 21.02 -26.79
N ALA A 1107 -12.42 21.42 -27.93
CA ALA A 1107 -11.54 20.56 -28.72
C ALA A 1107 -10.02 20.76 -28.50
N SER A 1108 -9.57 21.94 -28.07
CA SER A 1108 -8.13 22.28 -28.05
C SER A 1108 -7.40 21.93 -26.75
N ASN A 1109 -8.12 21.89 -25.62
CA ASN A 1109 -7.47 21.87 -24.30
C ASN A 1109 -7.42 20.48 -23.65
N ALA A 1110 -8.28 19.54 -24.10
CA ALA A 1110 -8.40 18.22 -23.50
C ALA A 1110 -7.11 17.38 -23.61
N SER A 1111 -6.34 17.53 -24.70
CA SER A 1111 -5.14 16.71 -24.96
C SER A 1111 -3.96 16.98 -24.03
N THR A 1112 -3.95 18.09 -23.27
CA THR A 1112 -2.80 18.48 -22.43
C THR A 1112 -2.92 17.96 -20.99
N VAL A 1113 -4.12 17.56 -20.55
CA VAL A 1113 -4.41 17.14 -19.17
C VAL A 1113 -4.18 15.62 -18.97
N ILE A 1114 -4.24 14.83 -20.05
CA ILE A 1114 -4.21 13.35 -20.02
C ILE A 1114 -2.75 12.84 -20.03
N GLY A 1115 -1.88 13.37 -19.16
CA GLY A 1115 -0.43 13.13 -19.23
C GLY A 1115 0.39 13.47 -17.98
N ILE A 1116 -0.20 13.47 -16.78
CA ILE A 1116 0.46 13.73 -15.48
C ILE A 1116 -0.04 12.73 -14.43
#